data_AF-A0A9E3TL60-F1
#
_entry.id   AF-A0A9E3TL60-F1
#
_cell.length_a   1.000
_cell.length_b   1.000
_cell.length_c   1.000
_cell.angle_alpha   90.00
_cell.angle_beta   90.00
_cell.angle_gamma   90.00
#
_symmetry.space_group_name_H-M   'P 1'
#
loop_
_entity.id
_entity.type
_entity.pdbx_description
1 polymer ?
#
loop_
_entity_poly.entity_id
_entity_poly.type
_entity_poly.pdbx_seq_one_letter_code
_entity_poly.pdbx_strand_id
1 'polypeptide(L)'
;MPRLPSVRRQSFAVILITGILLVAGCHRGYYRTQADADAYAIVNEKAQNPHWALPRQTIEIDPRSRMFDPFDRDRPPMPTDDPTAHQLMHYVDHKRGYPHWHANGDVDTAENPDWMAHLPVDENGVLNLTADQAYQLALIHSRDYQQQFETLYLSALDVSAERFRFDTQFFGGYQSTGAITGSGNDLTASTYSTQTGRSGLPAGGVAVGTLGSAGGRGSNQLLARRSFSTGADLAVGLANSLVWTFDGSNTFTPTTLLNVGFIQPLLRRAGRDRIMEQLTLSERTVLSNVRQMERYRSAFYVSTMTGRDPGNGASRRGGVFGSGLEGFTGVGGGFGGVGGGGGGGGNSGITGGTGAAAAGGYYGLLQTQQDIRNQKVTIAGLRSNLAQLRESLRENLTKIPDDPETILRERLQIAQARQALLNAESRLLNSLASYQSTLDNFKRTLGLPPQLCVNIQDDIFSQFNLISPETINSQAEVAELRADIGLVNEQILELLRAGGVDTEPTQAVWSDELAERLRMQRAMIDRIRNIYQNVAATTVTQTRKDIERLVQSLDDRKQDLLTIKTKYTDEFVNFELYGGLDPCQVSLLTKIDASVYDVEALDAVPAKLNEDVERLEAQFNSYDEPLAEIQSVIEGLLNAEIKPSGAELAELLEQRVIFATPSLLSELSEDILDVSLVQARARTHTVRVEPIDLKWDMAVELARRYRRDWMNARTSLVDAWRLIEFNADNLEGILDLEVNGTLRSDNSDQLQMALRFDAPITRLTERNTYRQSLIEYQQAKRSYYAYVDGVTQSLRNTLRTIDLNRVNFEERRVAVLSAIDQVVLNDQIQKLREERGQEAGVTAARDVVSALADLQTAQTDFLNVWVNYEVQRLNLDLDLGTMNLDSEGNWIDPGPIGGPYGYPAPIGFEESEAGYIFELHAEEPELLPNPLTSPDSELPVPMSEGNEARSSRRTFRPVPQPQPPADLQFPIVPASYDVSPAAMRRLPSIH
;
A
#
# COMPACT_ATOMS: atom_id res chain seq x y z
N MET A 1 -76.98 3.19 -40.93
CA MET A 1 -75.56 3.10 -40.53
C MET A 1 -74.70 3.83 -41.56
N PRO A 2 -74.17 5.04 -41.27
CA PRO A 2 -73.23 5.72 -42.16
C PRO A 2 -71.82 5.11 -42.05
N ARG A 3 -71.04 5.14 -43.14
CA ARG A 3 -69.66 4.65 -43.16
C ARG A 3 -68.71 5.73 -42.66
N LEU A 4 -67.82 5.39 -41.73
CA LEU A 4 -66.69 6.26 -41.34
C LEU A 4 -65.66 6.36 -42.48
N PRO A 5 -65.02 7.53 -42.69
CA PRO A 5 -64.10 7.73 -43.81
C PRO A 5 -62.78 6.97 -43.63
N SER A 6 -62.32 6.30 -44.70
CA SER A 6 -61.13 5.45 -44.74
C SER A 6 -59.83 6.16 -44.33
N VAL A 7 -59.71 7.46 -44.65
CA VAL A 7 -58.54 8.30 -44.34
C VAL A 7 -58.12 8.18 -42.87
N ARG A 8 -59.09 8.17 -41.94
CA ARG A 8 -58.80 8.15 -40.50
C ARG A 8 -58.06 6.88 -40.06
N ARG A 9 -58.29 5.72 -40.73
CA ARG A 9 -57.54 4.49 -40.46
C ARG A 9 -56.12 4.52 -41.02
N GLN A 10 -55.91 5.12 -42.21
CA GLN A 10 -54.58 5.24 -42.80
C GLN A 10 -53.70 6.22 -42.03
N SER A 11 -54.23 7.39 -41.62
CA SER A 11 -53.49 8.32 -40.76
C SER A 11 -53.11 7.70 -39.41
N PHE A 12 -54.04 6.96 -38.77
CA PHE A 12 -53.73 6.29 -37.49
C PHE A 12 -52.70 5.16 -37.66
N ALA A 13 -52.78 4.39 -38.76
CA ALA A 13 -51.79 3.36 -39.05
C ALA A 13 -50.39 3.95 -39.34
N VAL A 14 -50.30 5.06 -40.08
CA VAL A 14 -49.02 5.76 -40.30
C VAL A 14 -48.47 6.32 -38.98
N ILE A 15 -49.28 6.98 -38.16
CA ILE A 15 -48.83 7.49 -36.84
C ILE A 15 -48.36 6.34 -35.94
N LEU A 16 -49.08 5.20 -35.93
CA LEU A 16 -48.68 4.02 -35.16
C LEU A 16 -47.35 3.42 -35.68
N ILE A 17 -47.19 3.28 -36.99
CA ILE A 17 -45.98 2.73 -37.61
C ILE A 17 -44.77 3.66 -37.41
N THR A 18 -44.95 4.97 -37.56
CA THR A 18 -43.89 5.96 -37.27
C THR A 18 -43.55 5.99 -35.78
N GLY A 19 -44.53 5.86 -34.89
CA GLY A 19 -44.29 5.72 -33.45
C GLY A 19 -43.49 4.46 -33.10
N ILE A 20 -43.86 3.31 -33.68
CA ILE A 20 -43.13 2.04 -33.52
C ILE A 20 -41.70 2.14 -34.07
N LEU A 21 -41.49 2.80 -35.22
CA LEU A 21 -40.16 3.01 -35.81
C LEU A 21 -39.27 3.95 -34.96
N LEU A 22 -39.85 4.99 -34.35
CA LEU A 22 -39.11 5.90 -33.44
C LEU A 22 -38.70 5.18 -32.15
N VAL A 23 -39.60 4.39 -31.55
CA VAL A 23 -39.35 3.63 -30.31
C VAL A 23 -38.35 2.49 -30.54
N ALA A 24 -38.31 1.87 -31.73
CA ALA A 24 -37.40 0.77 -32.02
C ALA A 24 -35.93 1.20 -32.27
N GLY A 25 -35.68 2.48 -32.58
CA GLY A 25 -34.34 2.98 -32.93
C GLY A 25 -33.58 3.66 -31.79
N CYS A 26 -34.26 4.37 -30.90
CA CYS A 26 -33.63 5.25 -29.91
C CYS A 26 -33.49 4.56 -28.53
N HIS A 27 -32.59 3.58 -28.43
CA HIS A 27 -32.20 3.00 -27.13
C HIS A 27 -30.71 3.24 -26.83
N ARG A 28 -30.38 3.40 -25.54
CA ARG A 28 -29.01 3.69 -25.06
C ARG A 28 -27.92 2.73 -25.57
N GLY A 29 -28.25 1.46 -25.81
CA GLY A 29 -27.33 0.47 -26.41
C GLY A 29 -27.03 0.71 -27.89
N TYR A 30 -28.01 1.16 -28.67
CA TYR A 30 -27.78 1.65 -30.03
C TYR A 30 -26.83 2.85 -29.99
N TYR A 31 -27.10 3.84 -29.12
CA TYR A 31 -26.21 4.99 -28.93
C TYR A 31 -24.78 4.57 -28.51
N ARG A 32 -24.62 3.59 -27.61
CA ARG A 32 -23.31 3.02 -27.24
C ARG A 32 -22.59 2.41 -28.45
N THR A 33 -23.25 1.50 -29.18
CA THR A 33 -22.63 0.82 -30.33
C THR A 33 -22.30 1.78 -31.48
N GLN A 34 -23.06 2.85 -31.66
CA GLN A 34 -22.76 3.92 -32.61
C GLN A 34 -21.51 4.72 -32.20
N ALA A 35 -21.35 5.03 -30.91
CA ALA A 35 -20.14 5.68 -30.39
C ALA A 35 -18.91 4.77 -30.50
N ASP A 36 -19.06 3.47 -30.22
CA ASP A 36 -18.01 2.45 -30.43
C ASP A 36 -17.55 2.42 -31.89
N ALA A 37 -18.49 2.38 -32.84
CA ALA A 37 -18.19 2.36 -34.28
C ALA A 37 -17.46 3.64 -34.76
N ASP A 38 -17.94 4.82 -34.38
CA ASP A 38 -17.31 6.09 -34.75
C ASP A 38 -15.87 6.21 -34.22
N ALA A 39 -15.66 5.87 -32.94
CA ALA A 39 -14.36 5.96 -32.29
C ALA A 39 -13.35 4.96 -32.90
N TYR A 40 -13.75 3.69 -33.11
CA TYR A 40 -12.88 2.69 -33.73
C TYR A 40 -12.55 3.02 -35.19
N ALA A 41 -13.48 3.60 -35.95
CA ALA A 41 -13.20 4.07 -37.31
C ALA A 41 -12.13 5.18 -37.31
N ILE A 42 -12.21 6.14 -36.39
CA ILE A 42 -11.23 7.23 -36.24
C ILE A 42 -9.86 6.69 -35.80
N VAL A 43 -9.79 5.75 -34.86
CA VAL A 43 -8.51 5.13 -34.43
C VAL A 43 -7.86 4.36 -35.59
N ASN A 44 -8.63 3.54 -36.32
CA ASN A 44 -8.17 2.79 -37.49
C ASN A 44 -7.61 3.74 -38.57
N GLU A 45 -8.33 4.83 -38.88
CA GLU A 45 -7.89 5.87 -39.83
C GLU A 45 -6.49 6.41 -39.53
N LYS A 46 -6.09 6.50 -38.25
CA LYS A 46 -4.74 6.98 -37.84
C LYS A 46 -3.72 5.84 -37.69
N ALA A 47 -4.17 4.62 -37.44
CA ALA A 47 -3.33 3.43 -37.22
C ALA A 47 -2.87 2.73 -38.51
N GLN A 48 -3.38 3.09 -39.69
CA GLN A 48 -3.04 2.47 -40.98
C GLN A 48 -1.57 2.58 -41.44
N ASN A 49 -0.70 3.29 -40.73
CA ASN A 49 0.71 3.38 -41.10
C ASN A 49 1.53 2.21 -40.52
N PRO A 50 2.29 1.45 -41.32
CA PRO A 50 3.08 0.32 -40.83
C PRO A 50 4.08 0.64 -39.72
N HIS A 51 4.50 1.89 -39.56
CA HIS A 51 5.46 2.34 -38.54
C HIS A 51 4.81 2.66 -37.17
N TRP A 52 3.48 2.60 -37.06
CA TRP A 52 2.74 2.71 -35.79
C TRP A 52 1.39 1.94 -35.83
N ALA A 53 1.39 0.75 -36.45
CA ALA A 53 0.19 -0.05 -36.64
C ALA A 53 -0.22 -0.77 -35.35
N LEU A 54 -1.36 -0.37 -34.77
CA LEU A 54 -1.96 -0.97 -33.57
C LEU A 54 -2.65 -2.31 -33.88
N PRO A 55 -2.21 -3.45 -33.30
CA PRO A 55 -2.87 -4.75 -33.48
C PRO A 55 -4.20 -4.85 -32.71
N ARG A 56 -4.26 -4.27 -31.51
CA ARG A 56 -5.51 -4.08 -30.74
C ARG A 56 -5.93 -2.62 -30.89
N GLN A 57 -7.18 -2.41 -31.33
CA GLN A 57 -7.79 -1.08 -31.50
C GLN A 57 -9.09 -0.93 -30.71
N THR A 58 -9.53 -2.00 -30.04
CA THR A 58 -10.74 -2.06 -29.22
C THR A 58 -10.43 -1.88 -27.73
N ILE A 59 -11.35 -1.22 -27.02
CA ILE A 59 -11.31 -1.11 -25.54
C ILE A 59 -11.95 -2.31 -24.83
N GLU A 60 -12.45 -3.29 -25.58
CA GLU A 60 -13.03 -4.51 -25.02
C GLU A 60 -11.99 -5.35 -24.27
N ILE A 61 -12.41 -5.91 -23.14
CA ILE A 61 -11.57 -6.61 -22.17
C ILE A 61 -11.69 -8.12 -22.41
N ASP A 62 -10.59 -8.85 -22.28
CA ASP A 62 -10.56 -10.32 -22.38
C ASP A 62 -11.41 -10.95 -21.25
N PRO A 63 -12.33 -11.89 -21.53
CA PRO A 63 -13.13 -12.57 -20.50
C PRO A 63 -12.33 -13.23 -19.36
N ARG A 64 -11.06 -13.58 -19.59
CA ARG A 64 -10.15 -14.13 -18.57
C ARG A 64 -9.65 -13.09 -17.58
N SER A 65 -9.80 -11.81 -17.90
CA SER A 65 -9.28 -10.71 -17.09
C SER A 65 -10.07 -10.53 -15.80
N ARG A 66 -9.34 -10.13 -14.75
CA ARG A 66 -9.88 -9.54 -13.51
C ARG A 66 -10.75 -8.30 -13.78
N MET A 67 -10.45 -7.58 -14.87
CA MET A 67 -11.15 -6.39 -15.31
C MET A 67 -12.47 -6.67 -16.07
N PHE A 68 -12.78 -7.92 -16.39
CA PHE A 68 -13.95 -8.23 -17.22
C PHE A 68 -15.26 -8.01 -16.48
N ASP A 69 -16.27 -7.48 -17.17
CA ASP A 69 -17.60 -7.28 -16.62
C ASP A 69 -18.60 -8.25 -17.30
N PRO A 70 -19.12 -9.26 -16.60
CA PRO A 70 -20.04 -10.24 -17.16
C PRO A 70 -21.49 -9.74 -17.23
N PHE A 71 -21.81 -8.57 -16.66
CA PHE A 71 -23.16 -8.03 -16.62
C PHE A 71 -23.53 -7.24 -17.89
N ASP A 72 -24.79 -6.81 -18.00
CA ASP A 72 -25.23 -5.95 -19.10
C ASP A 72 -24.50 -4.59 -19.01
N ARG A 73 -23.61 -4.33 -19.98
CA ARG A 73 -22.81 -3.11 -20.08
C ARG A 73 -23.65 -1.83 -20.09
N ASP A 74 -24.90 -1.90 -20.56
CA ASP A 74 -25.81 -0.75 -20.57
C ASP A 74 -26.60 -0.66 -19.26
N ARG A 75 -26.78 -1.78 -18.54
CA ARG A 75 -27.67 -1.97 -17.38
C ARG A 75 -26.97 -2.63 -16.17
N PRO A 76 -25.83 -2.09 -15.69
CA PRO A 76 -25.06 -2.73 -14.64
C PRO A 76 -25.84 -2.75 -13.30
N PRO A 77 -25.70 -3.84 -12.50
CA PRO A 77 -26.24 -3.91 -11.14
C PRO A 77 -25.58 -2.88 -10.22
N MET A 78 -26.25 -2.53 -9.12
CA MET A 78 -25.72 -1.63 -8.10
C MET A 78 -24.61 -2.34 -7.30
N PRO A 79 -23.40 -1.76 -7.19
CA PRO A 79 -22.36 -2.29 -6.30
C PRO A 79 -22.67 -1.97 -4.83
N THR A 80 -22.11 -2.74 -3.90
CA THR A 80 -22.23 -2.51 -2.45
C THR A 80 -21.73 -1.11 -2.04
N ASP A 81 -22.55 -0.41 -1.27
CA ASP A 81 -22.32 0.96 -0.79
C ASP A 81 -21.75 0.97 0.64
N ASP A 82 -21.54 2.16 1.19
CA ASP A 82 -21.51 2.37 2.65
C ASP A 82 -22.95 2.46 3.20
N PRO A 83 -23.31 1.83 4.33
CA PRO A 83 -24.67 1.86 4.88
C PRO A 83 -25.23 3.25 5.21
N THR A 84 -24.37 4.24 5.49
CA THR A 84 -24.79 5.63 5.77
C THR A 84 -24.99 6.41 4.47
N ALA A 85 -24.06 6.28 3.53
CA ALA A 85 -24.22 6.82 2.17
C ALA A 85 -25.46 6.25 1.47
N HIS A 86 -25.75 4.96 1.70
CA HIS A 86 -26.93 4.29 1.14
C HIS A 86 -28.26 4.90 1.62
N GLN A 87 -28.33 5.42 2.86
CA GLN A 87 -29.53 6.13 3.32
C GLN A 87 -29.75 7.43 2.51
N LEU A 88 -28.67 8.11 2.15
CA LEU A 88 -28.68 9.30 1.29
C LEU A 88 -29.03 8.97 -0.19
N MET A 89 -29.03 7.71 -0.60
CA MET A 89 -29.58 7.31 -1.92
C MET A 89 -31.11 7.36 -1.97
N HIS A 90 -31.75 7.11 -0.82
CA HIS A 90 -33.22 7.01 -0.70
C HIS A 90 -33.85 8.27 -0.08
N TYR A 91 -33.11 9.08 0.68
CA TYR A 91 -33.62 10.28 1.35
C TYR A 91 -32.54 11.36 1.56
N VAL A 92 -32.74 12.55 0.98
CA VAL A 92 -31.81 13.70 1.09
C VAL A 92 -32.60 14.96 1.39
N ASP A 93 -32.18 15.76 2.38
CA ASP A 93 -32.79 17.07 2.68
C ASP A 93 -34.33 17.01 2.75
N HIS A 94 -34.84 16.04 3.52
CA HIS A 94 -36.26 15.70 3.69
C HIS A 94 -37.02 15.29 2.41
N LYS A 95 -36.34 14.99 1.31
CA LYS A 95 -36.91 14.61 0.00
C LYS A 95 -36.55 13.16 -0.33
N ARG A 96 -37.52 12.39 -0.83
CA ARG A 96 -37.31 11.00 -1.27
C ARG A 96 -36.49 10.97 -2.56
N GLY A 97 -35.49 10.10 -2.61
CA GLY A 97 -34.68 9.80 -3.78
C GLY A 97 -35.42 8.95 -4.84
N TYR A 98 -34.69 8.56 -5.89
CA TYR A 98 -35.23 7.76 -6.99
C TYR A 98 -35.57 6.32 -6.52
N PRO A 99 -36.83 5.84 -6.67
CA PRO A 99 -37.27 4.59 -6.06
C PRO A 99 -36.83 3.30 -6.81
N HIS A 100 -36.01 3.42 -7.86
CA HIS A 100 -35.68 2.31 -8.76
C HIS A 100 -34.18 2.06 -8.94
N TRP A 101 -33.32 2.54 -8.04
CA TRP A 101 -31.88 2.22 -8.06
C TRP A 101 -31.61 0.70 -8.18
N HIS A 102 -32.30 -0.11 -7.36
CA HIS A 102 -32.17 -1.57 -7.35
C HIS A 102 -32.82 -2.31 -8.54
N ALA A 103 -33.37 -1.61 -9.55
CA ALA A 103 -34.11 -2.25 -10.65
C ALA A 103 -33.24 -3.17 -11.54
N ASN A 104 -31.92 -2.95 -11.55
CA ASN A 104 -30.96 -3.80 -12.26
C ASN A 104 -30.48 -5.01 -11.43
N GLY A 105 -30.84 -5.06 -10.14
CA GLY A 105 -30.29 -5.95 -9.12
C GLY A 105 -28.99 -5.40 -8.51
N ASP A 106 -28.52 -6.07 -7.46
CA ASP A 106 -27.35 -5.69 -6.66
C ASP A 106 -26.21 -6.71 -6.82
N VAL A 107 -24.97 -6.28 -6.61
CA VAL A 107 -23.75 -7.13 -6.72
C VAL A 107 -22.73 -6.84 -5.62
N ASP A 108 -22.21 -7.90 -5.02
CA ASP A 108 -21.26 -7.85 -3.90
C ASP A 108 -19.78 -7.73 -4.33
N THR A 109 -19.50 -7.99 -5.62
CA THR A 109 -18.15 -8.07 -6.19
C THR A 109 -17.91 -7.00 -7.25
N ALA A 110 -16.91 -6.13 -7.06
CA ALA A 110 -16.45 -5.18 -8.06
C ALA A 110 -15.61 -5.83 -9.19
N GLU A 111 -15.20 -7.08 -9.02
CA GLU A 111 -14.36 -7.85 -9.95
C GLU A 111 -15.16 -8.94 -10.70
N ASN A 112 -14.56 -9.52 -11.73
CA ASN A 112 -15.04 -10.74 -12.38
C ASN A 112 -15.00 -11.93 -11.39
N PRO A 113 -16.11 -12.62 -11.05
CA PRO A 113 -16.06 -13.74 -10.10
C PRO A 113 -15.21 -14.93 -10.59
N ASP A 114 -15.08 -15.12 -11.90
CA ASP A 114 -14.44 -16.29 -12.49
C ASP A 114 -12.93 -16.10 -12.78
N TRP A 115 -12.35 -14.89 -12.66
CA TRP A 115 -11.03 -14.59 -13.23
C TRP A 115 -9.90 -15.46 -12.65
N MET A 116 -9.98 -15.85 -11.38
CA MET A 116 -8.98 -16.71 -10.73
C MET A 116 -8.95 -18.12 -11.35
N ALA A 117 -10.08 -18.63 -11.83
CA ALA A 117 -10.18 -19.94 -12.49
C ALA A 117 -9.55 -19.98 -13.90
N HIS A 118 -9.06 -18.84 -14.39
CA HIS A 118 -8.32 -18.71 -15.65
C HIS A 118 -6.80 -18.56 -15.47
N LEU A 119 -6.30 -18.54 -14.22
CA LEU A 119 -4.86 -18.53 -13.94
C LEU A 119 -4.21 -19.90 -14.17
N PRO A 120 -2.97 -19.96 -14.72
CA PRO A 120 -2.19 -21.19 -14.82
C PRO A 120 -1.50 -21.52 -13.48
N VAL A 121 -2.28 -21.86 -12.46
CA VAL A 121 -1.79 -22.35 -11.17
C VAL A 121 -1.39 -23.83 -11.23
N ASP A 122 -0.51 -24.25 -10.33
CA ASP A 122 -0.19 -25.68 -10.11
C ASP A 122 -1.21 -26.38 -9.19
N GLU A 123 -0.99 -27.67 -8.93
CA GLU A 123 -1.86 -28.51 -8.08
C GLU A 123 -1.94 -28.01 -6.61
N ASN A 124 -0.99 -27.18 -6.18
CA ASN A 124 -0.97 -26.55 -4.85
C ASN A 124 -1.62 -25.15 -4.85
N GLY A 125 -2.11 -24.66 -5.99
CA GLY A 125 -2.68 -23.32 -6.14
C GLY A 125 -1.64 -22.21 -6.30
N VAL A 126 -0.36 -22.54 -6.52
CA VAL A 126 0.71 -21.55 -6.71
C VAL A 126 0.85 -21.19 -8.18
N LEU A 127 0.89 -19.89 -8.48
CA LEU A 127 1.15 -19.39 -9.82
C LEU A 127 2.66 -19.35 -10.09
N ASN A 128 3.17 -20.34 -10.81
CA ASN A 128 4.55 -20.37 -11.28
C ASN A 128 4.71 -19.45 -12.51
N LEU A 129 5.60 -18.45 -12.41
CA LEU A 129 5.83 -17.43 -13.43
C LEU A 129 7.20 -17.54 -14.10
N THR A 130 7.18 -17.89 -15.38
CA THR A 130 8.24 -17.55 -16.35
C THR A 130 8.09 -16.11 -16.86
N ALA A 131 9.13 -15.57 -17.51
CA ALA A 131 9.13 -14.23 -18.08
C ALA A 131 7.95 -14.00 -19.05
N ASP A 132 7.73 -14.93 -19.98
CA ASP A 132 6.67 -14.84 -20.98
C ASP A 132 5.27 -14.90 -20.35
N GLN A 133 5.06 -15.76 -19.34
CA GLN A 133 3.79 -15.83 -18.60
C GLN A 133 3.52 -14.53 -17.84
N ALA A 134 4.54 -13.94 -17.20
CA ALA A 134 4.40 -12.66 -16.51
C ALA A 134 3.97 -11.55 -17.49
N TYR A 135 4.57 -11.46 -18.68
CA TYR A 135 4.14 -10.49 -19.69
C TYR A 135 2.75 -10.76 -20.27
N GLN A 136 2.39 -12.03 -20.53
CA GLN A 136 1.05 -12.39 -20.99
C GLN A 136 -0.04 -12.03 -19.97
N LEU A 137 0.21 -12.28 -18.68
CA LEU A 137 -0.70 -11.86 -17.61
C LEU A 137 -0.75 -10.33 -17.47
N ALA A 138 0.38 -9.63 -17.61
CA ALA A 138 0.40 -8.17 -17.61
C ALA A 138 -0.49 -7.57 -18.72
N LEU A 139 -0.47 -8.14 -19.93
CA LEU A 139 -1.32 -7.70 -21.04
C LEU A 139 -2.83 -7.92 -20.80
N ILE A 140 -3.20 -8.92 -20.01
CA ILE A 140 -4.60 -9.30 -19.72
C ILE A 140 -5.15 -8.58 -18.48
N HIS A 141 -4.36 -8.45 -17.41
CA HIS A 141 -4.81 -7.98 -16.09
C HIS A 141 -4.38 -6.55 -15.73
N SER A 142 -3.40 -5.94 -16.41
CA SER A 142 -2.92 -4.60 -16.05
C SER A 142 -3.93 -3.48 -16.38
N ARG A 143 -4.35 -2.78 -15.32
CA ARG A 143 -5.24 -1.61 -15.36
C ARG A 143 -4.68 -0.49 -16.23
N ASP A 144 -3.39 -0.23 -16.11
CA ASP A 144 -2.72 0.93 -16.68
C ASP A 144 -2.61 0.80 -18.21
N TYR A 145 -2.36 -0.44 -18.68
CA TYR A 145 -2.36 -0.83 -20.08
C TYR A 145 -3.75 -0.67 -20.72
N GLN A 146 -4.81 -1.10 -20.02
CA GLN A 146 -6.19 -0.89 -20.43
C GLN A 146 -6.57 0.61 -20.46
N GLN A 147 -6.12 1.40 -19.47
CA GLN A 147 -6.41 2.84 -19.40
C GLN A 147 -5.80 3.62 -20.58
N GLN A 148 -4.69 3.16 -21.17
CA GLN A 148 -4.15 3.80 -22.38
C GLN A 148 -5.07 3.62 -23.60
N PHE A 149 -5.66 2.43 -23.79
CA PHE A 149 -6.64 2.21 -24.86
C PHE A 149 -7.91 3.05 -24.65
N GLU A 150 -8.39 3.16 -23.42
CA GLU A 150 -9.55 4.00 -23.08
C GLU A 150 -9.25 5.50 -23.26
N THR A 151 -8.04 5.96 -22.92
CA THR A 151 -7.62 7.35 -23.16
C THR A 151 -7.51 7.66 -24.64
N LEU A 152 -6.99 6.73 -25.45
CA LEU A 152 -6.98 6.83 -26.90
C LEU A 152 -8.41 6.90 -27.47
N TYR A 153 -9.30 6.02 -27.01
CA TYR A 153 -10.72 5.97 -27.40
C TYR A 153 -11.48 7.26 -27.05
N LEU A 154 -11.33 7.79 -25.83
CA LEU A 154 -11.94 9.06 -25.43
C LEU A 154 -11.44 10.22 -26.32
N SER A 155 -10.15 10.24 -26.67
CA SER A 155 -9.63 11.24 -27.62
C SER A 155 -10.19 11.09 -29.05
N ALA A 156 -10.62 9.88 -29.45
CA ALA A 156 -11.32 9.65 -30.71
C ALA A 156 -12.80 10.10 -30.66
N LEU A 157 -13.48 9.97 -29.51
CA LEU A 157 -14.81 10.57 -29.30
C LEU A 157 -14.76 12.12 -29.34
N ASP A 158 -13.70 12.74 -28.81
CA ASP A 158 -13.50 14.19 -28.95
C ASP A 158 -13.40 14.61 -30.43
N VAL A 159 -12.71 13.82 -31.27
CA VAL A 159 -12.68 14.02 -32.74
C VAL A 159 -14.05 13.78 -33.38
N SER A 160 -14.80 12.76 -32.96
CA SER A 160 -16.13 12.47 -33.52
C SER A 160 -17.10 13.64 -33.31
N ALA A 161 -17.04 14.28 -32.13
CA ALA A 161 -17.86 15.44 -31.81
C ALA A 161 -17.40 16.73 -32.56
N GLU A 162 -16.09 16.96 -32.71
CA GLU A 162 -15.58 18.07 -33.52
C GLU A 162 -15.89 17.89 -35.02
N ARG A 163 -15.91 16.66 -35.55
CA ARG A 163 -16.39 16.35 -36.91
C ARG A 163 -17.89 16.68 -37.04
N PHE A 164 -18.71 16.21 -36.11
CA PHE A 164 -20.17 16.39 -36.12
C PHE A 164 -20.65 17.86 -36.12
N ARG A 165 -19.81 18.81 -35.68
CA ARG A 165 -20.11 20.26 -35.78
C ARG A 165 -20.22 20.76 -37.23
N PHE A 166 -19.58 20.08 -38.19
CA PHE A 166 -19.57 20.45 -39.62
C PHE A 166 -20.55 19.61 -40.47
N ASP A 167 -21.20 18.63 -39.85
CA ASP A 167 -22.26 17.83 -40.45
C ASP A 167 -23.63 18.52 -40.36
N THR A 168 -24.65 17.89 -40.94
CA THR A 168 -26.03 18.41 -40.90
C THR A 168 -26.76 17.78 -39.72
N GLN A 169 -27.03 18.61 -38.72
CA GLN A 169 -27.68 18.26 -37.46
C GLN A 169 -29.19 18.49 -37.59
N PHE A 170 -30.03 17.61 -37.02
CA PHE A 170 -31.48 17.62 -37.20
C PHE A 170 -32.18 17.64 -35.84
N PHE A 171 -32.61 18.81 -35.41
CA PHE A 171 -33.38 19.00 -34.18
C PHE A 171 -34.87 18.97 -34.49
N GLY A 172 -35.69 18.53 -33.54
CA GLY A 172 -37.14 18.51 -33.68
C GLY A 172 -37.82 18.66 -32.33
N GLY A 173 -38.67 19.69 -32.22
CA GLY A 173 -39.37 19.99 -30.98
C GLY A 173 -40.77 20.55 -31.20
N TYR A 174 -41.54 20.62 -30.12
CA TYR A 174 -42.85 21.24 -30.09
C TYR A 174 -42.94 22.18 -28.90
N GLN A 175 -43.15 23.46 -29.16
CA GLN A 175 -43.45 24.44 -28.10
C GLN A 175 -44.89 24.91 -28.27
N SER A 176 -45.71 24.66 -27.25
CA SER A 176 -47.05 25.25 -27.12
C SER A 176 -47.04 26.32 -26.04
N THR A 177 -47.57 27.50 -26.33
CA THR A 177 -47.67 28.62 -25.39
C THR A 177 -49.13 29.03 -25.24
N GLY A 178 -49.60 29.06 -24.00
CA GLY A 178 -50.85 29.69 -23.59
C GLY A 178 -50.55 30.89 -22.71
N ALA A 179 -51.11 32.05 -23.06
CA ALA A 179 -51.03 33.27 -22.24
C ALA A 179 -52.44 33.64 -21.76
N ILE A 180 -52.56 33.96 -20.48
CA ILE A 180 -53.75 34.50 -19.83
C ILE A 180 -53.39 35.92 -19.35
N THR A 181 -54.02 36.92 -19.96
CA THR A 181 -53.80 38.34 -19.69
C THR A 181 -54.96 38.90 -18.87
N GLY A 182 -54.68 39.37 -17.66
CA GLY A 182 -55.61 40.18 -16.88
C GLY A 182 -55.60 41.63 -17.34
N SER A 183 -56.79 42.22 -17.50
CA SER A 183 -56.98 43.61 -17.97
C SER A 183 -56.63 43.86 -19.46
N GLY A 184 -57.10 45.00 -19.98
CA GLY A 184 -57.31 45.22 -21.42
C GLY A 184 -56.28 46.09 -22.16
N ASN A 185 -56.15 45.79 -23.45
CA ASN A 185 -55.43 46.51 -24.52
C ASN A 185 -53.90 46.68 -24.41
N ASP A 186 -53.26 46.49 -25.58
CA ASP A 186 -51.89 46.91 -25.93
C ASP A 186 -50.74 46.43 -25.01
N LEU A 187 -50.54 45.12 -24.98
CA LEU A 187 -49.30 44.49 -24.49
C LEU A 187 -48.48 43.87 -25.64
N THR A 188 -47.39 44.53 -26.01
CA THR A 188 -46.33 43.94 -26.84
C THR A 188 -45.57 42.90 -26.03
N ALA A 189 -45.98 41.63 -26.18
CA ALA A 189 -45.39 40.50 -25.48
C ALA A 189 -43.91 40.27 -25.87
N SER A 190 -43.00 41.02 -25.26
CA SER A 190 -41.56 40.79 -25.26
C SER A 190 -41.26 39.46 -24.58
N THR A 191 -41.39 38.39 -25.35
CA THR A 191 -41.16 37.03 -24.89
C THR A 191 -39.68 36.91 -24.54
N TYR A 192 -39.38 36.97 -23.24
CA TYR A 192 -38.06 36.61 -22.71
C TYR A 192 -37.88 35.10 -22.88
N SER A 193 -37.52 34.70 -24.11
CA SER A 193 -36.94 33.41 -24.41
C SER A 193 -35.54 33.37 -23.77
N THR A 194 -35.51 33.16 -22.45
CA THR A 194 -34.37 32.55 -21.79
C THR A 194 -34.16 31.19 -22.46
N GLN A 195 -33.22 31.15 -23.40
CA GLN A 195 -32.57 29.90 -23.77
C GLN A 195 -31.74 29.47 -22.55
N THR A 196 -32.41 28.78 -21.62
CA THR A 196 -31.74 27.91 -20.68
C THR A 196 -30.84 26.97 -21.49
N GLY A 197 -29.55 26.92 -21.16
CA GLY A 197 -28.50 26.34 -22.02
C GLY A 197 -28.61 24.83 -22.29
N ARG A 198 -29.66 24.18 -21.78
CA ARG A 198 -29.89 22.74 -21.82
C ARG A 198 -30.40 22.21 -23.18
N SER A 199 -30.89 23.08 -24.07
CA SER A 199 -31.41 22.69 -25.40
C SER A 199 -30.33 22.39 -26.46
N GLY A 200 -29.06 22.25 -26.08
CA GLY A 200 -27.94 21.99 -27.00
C GLY A 200 -27.62 23.11 -28.00
N LEU A 201 -28.36 24.22 -27.98
CA LEU A 201 -28.17 25.37 -28.89
C LEU A 201 -27.09 26.32 -28.35
N PRO A 202 -25.87 26.38 -28.93
CA PRO A 202 -24.83 27.26 -28.45
C PRO A 202 -25.17 28.74 -28.67
N ALA A 203 -24.97 29.54 -27.61
CA ALA A 203 -25.15 30.98 -27.64
C ALA A 203 -24.28 31.63 -28.73
N GLY A 204 -24.92 32.34 -29.67
CA GLY A 204 -24.26 32.97 -30.82
C GLY A 204 -24.35 32.20 -32.15
N GLY A 205 -25.07 31.08 -32.20
CA GLY A 205 -25.47 30.43 -33.47
C GLY A 205 -26.53 31.20 -34.27
N VAL A 206 -26.84 30.74 -35.48
CA VAL A 206 -28.00 31.23 -36.25
C VAL A 206 -29.29 30.88 -35.52
N ALA A 207 -29.83 31.84 -34.77
CA ALA A 207 -31.17 31.74 -34.23
C ALA A 207 -32.19 31.88 -35.37
N VAL A 208 -32.81 30.76 -35.77
CA VAL A 208 -33.95 30.73 -36.71
C VAL A 208 -35.19 31.21 -35.96
N GLY A 209 -35.23 32.51 -35.66
CA GLY A 209 -36.29 33.12 -34.88
C GLY A 209 -37.65 32.89 -35.52
N THR A 210 -38.60 32.39 -34.74
CA THR A 210 -40.01 32.41 -35.13
C THR A 210 -40.43 33.87 -35.29
N LEU A 211 -40.78 34.27 -36.52
CA LEU A 211 -41.53 35.49 -36.77
C LEU A 211 -42.87 35.38 -36.03
N GLY A 212 -42.93 35.99 -34.86
CA GLY A 212 -44.10 35.95 -34.00
C GLY A 212 -45.28 36.61 -34.68
N SER A 213 -46.25 35.80 -35.13
CA SER A 213 -47.60 36.29 -35.34
C SER A 213 -48.09 36.92 -34.03
N ALA A 214 -48.69 38.11 -34.09
CA ALA A 214 -49.19 38.78 -32.90
C ALA A 214 -50.21 37.88 -32.18
N GLY A 215 -49.89 37.47 -30.95
CA GLY A 215 -50.55 36.38 -30.24
C GLY A 215 -49.77 35.07 -30.32
N GLY A 216 -48.72 34.94 -29.49
CA GLY A 216 -47.84 33.76 -29.46
C GLY A 216 -48.58 32.48 -29.08
N ARG A 217 -48.73 31.57 -30.05
CA ARG A 217 -49.39 30.27 -29.94
C ARG A 217 -48.57 29.21 -30.70
N GLY A 218 -48.74 27.93 -30.32
CA GLY A 218 -47.72 26.89 -30.48
C GLY A 218 -47.19 26.58 -31.88
N SER A 219 -45.93 26.17 -31.94
CA SER A 219 -45.22 25.76 -33.16
C SER A 219 -44.47 24.43 -32.98
N ASN A 220 -44.68 23.50 -33.90
CA ASN A 220 -43.80 22.37 -34.15
C ASN A 220 -42.62 22.88 -34.96
N GLN A 221 -41.39 22.75 -34.48
CA GLN A 221 -40.18 23.21 -35.17
C GLN A 221 -39.30 22.01 -35.51
N LEU A 222 -39.07 21.78 -36.80
CA LEU A 222 -37.99 20.90 -37.29
C LEU A 222 -36.87 21.80 -37.80
N LEU A 223 -35.63 21.57 -37.36
CA LEU A 223 -34.49 22.46 -37.63
C LEU A 223 -33.30 21.65 -38.14
N ALA A 224 -32.94 21.85 -39.40
CA ALA A 224 -31.69 21.35 -39.96
C ALA A 224 -30.60 22.43 -39.86
N ARG A 225 -29.49 22.16 -39.17
CA ARG A 225 -28.36 23.11 -39.02
C ARG A 225 -27.07 22.52 -39.53
N ARG A 226 -26.20 23.34 -40.13
CA ARG A 226 -24.85 22.96 -40.55
C ARG A 226 -23.88 24.14 -40.43
N SER A 227 -22.76 23.94 -39.75
CA SER A 227 -21.61 24.85 -39.85
C SER A 227 -20.65 24.45 -40.98
N PHE A 228 -19.96 25.43 -41.54
CA PHE A 228 -19.00 25.25 -42.64
C PHE A 228 -17.58 25.59 -42.21
N SER A 229 -16.60 25.02 -42.89
CA SER A 229 -15.18 25.30 -42.68
C SER A 229 -14.77 26.76 -42.92
N THR A 230 -15.65 27.63 -43.42
CA THR A 230 -15.42 29.08 -43.55
C THR A 230 -15.87 29.87 -42.32
N GLY A 231 -16.45 29.22 -41.32
CA GLY A 231 -17.14 29.89 -40.21
C GLY A 231 -18.57 30.31 -40.52
N ALA A 232 -19.09 30.02 -41.72
CA ALA A 232 -20.52 30.15 -41.99
C ALA A 232 -21.34 29.13 -41.19
N ASP A 233 -22.56 29.51 -40.83
CA ASP A 233 -23.56 28.69 -40.19
C ASP A 233 -24.88 28.85 -40.99
N LEU A 234 -25.50 27.72 -41.35
CA LEU A 234 -26.75 27.65 -42.10
C LEU A 234 -27.77 26.88 -41.25
N ALA A 235 -28.95 27.46 -41.09
CA ALA A 235 -30.02 26.86 -40.33
C ALA A 235 -31.35 26.99 -41.08
N VAL A 236 -31.99 25.85 -41.35
CA VAL A 236 -33.23 25.73 -42.11
C VAL A 236 -34.30 25.18 -41.16
N GLY A 237 -35.21 26.04 -40.73
CA GLY A 237 -36.34 25.70 -39.87
C GLY A 237 -37.62 25.50 -40.68
N LEU A 238 -38.30 24.38 -40.48
CA LEU A 238 -39.68 24.17 -40.90
C LEU A 238 -40.57 24.24 -39.66
N ALA A 239 -41.31 25.34 -39.53
CA ALA A 239 -42.28 25.54 -38.46
C ALA A 239 -43.71 25.23 -38.95
N ASN A 240 -44.44 24.37 -38.25
CA ASN A 240 -45.89 24.21 -38.43
C ASN A 240 -46.60 24.72 -37.17
N SER A 241 -47.49 25.70 -37.30
CA SER A 241 -48.36 26.11 -36.19
C SER A 241 -49.74 25.45 -36.32
N LEU A 242 -50.22 24.86 -35.22
CA LEU A 242 -51.61 24.47 -35.05
C LEU A 242 -52.24 25.37 -33.99
N VAL A 243 -52.84 26.48 -34.45
CA VAL A 243 -53.57 27.40 -33.58
C VAL A 243 -54.96 26.83 -33.29
N TRP A 244 -55.26 26.63 -32.02
CA TRP A 244 -56.60 26.35 -31.50
C TRP A 244 -57.07 27.59 -30.73
N THR A 245 -58.22 28.15 -31.10
CA THR A 245 -58.81 29.33 -30.47
C THR A 245 -60.02 28.93 -29.63
N PHE A 246 -59.94 29.18 -28.32
CA PHE A 246 -61.03 28.89 -27.37
C PHE A 246 -61.83 30.15 -26.97
N ASP A 247 -61.81 31.20 -27.80
CA ASP A 247 -62.95 32.14 -27.85
C ASP A 247 -64.08 31.53 -28.71
N GLY A 248 -65.25 32.17 -28.73
CA GLY A 248 -66.46 31.63 -29.36
C GLY A 248 -66.38 31.35 -30.87
N SER A 249 -65.28 31.68 -31.54
CA SER A 249 -65.02 31.35 -32.94
C SER A 249 -63.89 30.30 -33.10
N ASN A 250 -64.28 29.03 -33.28
CA ASN A 250 -63.37 27.92 -33.62
C ASN A 250 -62.81 28.08 -35.06
N THR A 251 -61.80 28.92 -35.24
CA THR A 251 -61.17 29.19 -36.54
C THR A 251 -59.80 28.53 -36.61
N PHE A 252 -59.68 27.48 -37.45
CA PHE A 252 -58.44 26.73 -37.64
C PHE A 252 -57.64 27.26 -38.84
N THR A 253 -56.52 27.93 -38.58
CA THR A 253 -55.61 28.45 -39.60
C THR A 253 -54.25 27.77 -39.47
N PRO A 254 -53.98 26.68 -40.24
CA PRO A 254 -52.67 26.06 -40.26
C PRO A 254 -51.70 26.91 -41.08
N THR A 255 -50.54 27.26 -40.51
CA THR A 255 -49.46 27.90 -41.26
C THR A 255 -48.18 27.07 -41.19
N THR A 256 -47.64 26.75 -42.37
CA THR A 256 -46.34 26.11 -42.56
C THR A 256 -45.35 27.18 -43.01
N LEU A 257 -44.38 27.50 -42.16
CA LEU A 257 -43.35 28.50 -42.43
C LEU A 257 -42.02 27.79 -42.65
N LEU A 258 -41.41 27.99 -43.83
CA LEU A 258 -40.00 27.67 -44.06
C LEU A 258 -39.17 28.93 -43.76
N ASN A 259 -38.24 28.84 -42.82
CA ASN A 259 -37.32 29.91 -42.47
C ASN A 259 -35.88 29.44 -42.73
N VAL A 260 -35.06 30.29 -43.34
CA VAL A 260 -33.67 30.00 -43.69
C VAL A 260 -32.78 31.12 -43.18
N GLY A 261 -32.03 30.85 -42.13
CA GLY A 261 -31.00 31.74 -41.61
C GLY A 261 -29.62 31.33 -42.12
N PHE A 262 -28.83 32.30 -42.58
CA PHE A 262 -27.43 32.10 -42.95
C PHE A 262 -26.59 33.25 -42.40
N ILE A 263 -25.52 32.93 -41.66
CA ILE A 263 -24.56 33.90 -41.14
C ILE A 263 -23.17 33.47 -41.57
N GLN A 264 -22.43 34.34 -42.25
CA GLN A 264 -20.99 34.22 -42.48
C GLN A 264 -20.29 35.41 -41.78
N PRO A 265 -19.45 35.18 -40.76
CA PRO A 265 -18.63 36.24 -40.19
C PRO A 265 -17.54 36.67 -41.18
N LEU A 266 -17.29 37.98 -41.30
CA LEU A 266 -16.40 38.55 -42.32
C LEU A 266 -15.13 39.24 -41.75
N LEU A 267 -14.98 39.31 -40.42
CA LEU A 267 -13.92 40.07 -39.74
C LEU A 267 -13.26 39.22 -38.63
N ARG A 268 -12.21 39.75 -37.97
CA ARG A 268 -11.50 39.12 -36.83
C ARG A 268 -10.91 37.71 -37.11
N ARG A 269 -10.39 37.46 -38.32
CA ARG A 269 -9.90 36.13 -38.76
C ARG A 269 -10.93 35.02 -38.50
N ALA A 270 -12.22 35.30 -38.73
CA ALA A 270 -13.29 34.31 -38.61
C ALA A 270 -13.39 33.46 -39.88
N GLY A 271 -12.27 32.87 -40.31
CA GLY A 271 -12.15 32.05 -41.51
C GLY A 271 -11.75 30.62 -41.19
N ARG A 272 -11.30 29.91 -42.24
CA ARG A 272 -10.86 28.50 -42.15
C ARG A 272 -9.68 28.30 -41.21
N ASP A 273 -8.83 29.30 -41.06
CA ASP A 273 -7.69 29.32 -40.14
C ASP A 273 -8.13 29.18 -38.68
N ARG A 274 -9.14 29.91 -38.23
CA ARG A 274 -9.62 29.86 -36.84
C ARG A 274 -10.60 28.71 -36.59
N ILE A 275 -11.46 28.42 -37.55
CA ILE A 275 -12.58 27.48 -37.36
C ILE A 275 -12.12 26.02 -37.48
N MET A 276 -11.18 25.72 -38.38
CA MET A 276 -10.65 24.36 -38.51
C MET A 276 -9.59 24.02 -37.46
N GLU A 277 -9.07 24.99 -36.68
CA GLU A 277 -7.98 24.73 -35.74
C GLU A 277 -8.39 23.77 -34.62
N GLN A 278 -9.62 23.85 -34.09
CA GLN A 278 -10.09 22.92 -33.05
C GLN A 278 -10.09 21.47 -33.54
N LEU A 279 -10.68 21.22 -34.73
CA LEU A 279 -10.66 19.91 -35.38
C LEU A 279 -9.23 19.49 -35.77
N THR A 280 -8.40 20.40 -36.29
CA THR A 280 -7.01 20.11 -36.67
C THR A 280 -6.16 19.71 -35.45
N LEU A 281 -6.41 20.30 -34.29
CA LEU A 281 -5.74 19.95 -33.03
C LEU A 281 -6.22 18.61 -32.48
N SER A 282 -7.52 18.30 -32.50
CA SER A 282 -8.02 17.00 -32.01
C SER A 282 -7.57 15.85 -32.93
N GLU A 283 -7.68 16.00 -34.25
CA GLU A 283 -7.19 15.05 -35.27
C GLU A 283 -5.69 14.74 -35.10
N ARG A 284 -4.88 15.77 -34.85
CA ARG A 284 -3.43 15.64 -34.59
C ARG A 284 -3.14 15.05 -33.21
N THR A 285 -4.00 15.27 -32.23
CA THR A 285 -3.88 14.67 -30.88
C THR A 285 -4.13 13.16 -30.94
N VAL A 286 -5.16 12.69 -31.63
CA VAL A 286 -5.39 11.24 -31.82
C VAL A 286 -4.23 10.57 -32.56
N LEU A 287 -3.70 11.19 -33.62
CA LEU A 287 -2.51 10.67 -34.32
C LEU A 287 -1.25 10.66 -33.44
N SER A 288 -1.13 11.59 -32.48
CA SER A 288 -0.08 11.56 -31.45
C SER A 288 -0.31 10.42 -30.46
N ASN A 289 -1.55 10.24 -29.98
CA ASN A 289 -1.93 9.21 -29.02
C ASN A 289 -1.73 7.79 -29.57
N VAL A 290 -2.02 7.56 -30.87
CA VAL A 290 -1.73 6.28 -31.54
C VAL A 290 -0.23 5.95 -31.51
N ARG A 291 0.64 6.92 -31.82
CA ARG A 291 2.10 6.75 -31.79
C ARG A 291 2.65 6.60 -30.37
N GLN A 292 2.08 7.34 -29.41
CA GLN A 292 2.37 7.18 -27.99
C GLN A 292 1.96 5.78 -27.51
N MET A 293 0.84 5.24 -27.99
CA MET A 293 0.40 3.90 -27.61
C MET A 293 1.34 2.80 -28.14
N GLU A 294 1.78 2.84 -29.40
CA GLU A 294 2.78 1.86 -29.90
C GLU A 294 4.12 1.94 -29.15
N ARG A 295 4.57 3.15 -28.81
CA ARG A 295 5.72 3.33 -27.92
C ARG A 295 5.46 2.75 -26.53
N TYR A 296 4.29 3.02 -25.94
CA TYR A 296 3.91 2.53 -24.62
C TYR A 296 3.81 1.01 -24.60
N ARG A 297 3.24 0.36 -25.62
CA ARG A 297 3.21 -1.11 -25.76
C ARG A 297 4.62 -1.72 -25.75
N SER A 298 5.55 -1.09 -26.46
CA SER A 298 6.96 -1.50 -26.51
C SER A 298 7.67 -1.29 -25.17
N ALA A 299 7.42 -0.15 -24.52
CA ALA A 299 8.03 0.21 -23.25
C ALA A 299 7.44 -0.55 -22.05
N PHE A 300 6.16 -0.96 -22.13
CA PHE A 300 5.47 -1.78 -21.13
C PHE A 300 6.08 -3.18 -21.02
N TYR A 301 6.46 -3.82 -22.14
CA TYR A 301 7.25 -5.06 -22.11
C TYR A 301 8.57 -4.88 -21.35
N VAL A 302 9.32 -3.82 -21.67
CA VAL A 302 10.57 -3.48 -20.97
C VAL A 302 10.31 -3.19 -19.49
N SER A 303 9.17 -2.59 -19.15
CA SER A 303 8.75 -2.33 -17.78
C SER A 303 8.49 -3.61 -16.99
N THR A 304 7.72 -4.56 -17.51
CA THR A 304 7.48 -5.87 -16.87
C THR A 304 8.79 -6.61 -16.62
N MET A 305 9.69 -6.62 -17.61
CA MET A 305 10.95 -7.37 -17.52
C MET A 305 12.01 -6.71 -16.61
N THR A 306 12.13 -5.37 -16.66
CA THR A 306 13.28 -4.64 -16.06
C THR A 306 12.90 -3.57 -15.03
N GLY A 307 11.62 -3.39 -14.72
CA GLY A 307 11.10 -2.37 -13.79
C GLY A 307 11.20 -0.93 -14.29
N ARG A 308 11.66 -0.72 -15.54
CA ARG A 308 11.78 0.60 -16.14
C ARG A 308 10.42 1.26 -16.35
N ASP A 309 10.28 2.53 -16.01
CA ASP A 309 9.10 3.34 -16.35
C ASP A 309 8.81 3.30 -17.87
N PRO A 310 7.59 2.90 -18.31
CA PRO A 310 7.22 2.92 -19.73
C PRO A 310 7.17 4.35 -20.31
N GLY A 311 7.04 5.36 -19.45
CA GLY A 311 6.92 6.77 -19.78
C GLY A 311 5.51 7.16 -20.23
N ASN A 312 5.35 8.45 -20.56
CA ASN A 312 4.05 9.03 -20.93
C ASN A 312 3.37 8.26 -22.07
N GLY A 313 2.21 7.66 -21.75
CA GLY A 313 1.32 7.01 -22.72
C GLY A 313 0.44 8.01 -23.47
N ALA A 314 -0.78 7.60 -23.80
CA ALA A 314 -1.75 8.43 -24.52
C ALA A 314 -2.25 9.60 -23.64
N SER A 315 -2.62 10.72 -24.27
CA SER A 315 -3.05 11.93 -23.54
C SER A 315 -4.32 12.54 -24.12
N ARG A 316 -5.40 12.60 -23.31
CA ARG A 316 -6.58 13.40 -23.65
C ARG A 316 -6.28 14.88 -23.34
N ARG A 317 -5.94 15.67 -24.35
CA ARG A 317 -5.91 17.13 -24.24
C ARG A 317 -7.35 17.60 -23.99
N GLY A 318 -7.60 18.30 -22.87
CA GLY A 318 -8.93 18.72 -22.44
C GLY A 318 -9.78 19.29 -23.58
N GLY A 319 -10.84 18.57 -23.93
CA GLY A 319 -11.77 18.92 -24.99
C GLY A 319 -12.77 19.99 -24.56
N VAL A 320 -13.65 20.39 -25.49
CA VAL A 320 -14.75 21.32 -25.22
C VAL A 320 -15.79 20.72 -24.25
N PHE A 321 -15.78 19.39 -24.08
CA PHE A 321 -16.67 18.65 -23.19
C PHE A 321 -16.13 18.66 -21.75
N GLY A 322 -16.39 19.75 -21.03
CA GLY A 322 -16.27 19.84 -19.58
C GLY A 322 -17.33 19.01 -18.86
N SER A 323 -17.35 17.69 -19.11
CA SER A 323 -18.23 16.74 -18.42
C SER A 323 -17.77 16.59 -16.96
N GLY A 324 -18.19 17.54 -16.12
CA GLY A 324 -17.75 17.68 -14.74
C GLY A 324 -18.60 18.73 -14.00
N LEU A 325 -19.92 18.49 -13.94
CA LEU A 325 -20.89 19.23 -13.12
C LEU A 325 -21.00 20.75 -13.38
N GLU A 326 -21.37 21.16 -14.60
CA GLU A 326 -21.85 22.55 -14.85
C GLU A 326 -23.13 22.93 -14.06
N GLY A 327 -23.74 21.98 -13.34
CA GLY A 327 -24.96 22.17 -12.54
C GLY A 327 -24.77 22.34 -11.03
N PHE A 328 -23.55 22.24 -10.48
CA PHE A 328 -23.33 22.26 -9.02
C PHE A 328 -22.19 23.22 -8.61
N THR A 329 -22.50 24.52 -8.47
CA THR A 329 -21.59 25.49 -7.83
C THR A 329 -21.62 25.34 -6.31
N GLY A 330 -21.05 24.24 -5.79
CA GLY A 330 -21.23 23.81 -4.40
C GLY A 330 -20.12 22.92 -3.84
N VAL A 331 -18.86 23.36 -3.92
CA VAL A 331 -17.70 22.87 -3.14
C VAL A 331 -17.49 21.34 -3.11
N GLY A 332 -16.86 20.79 -4.15
CA GLY A 332 -16.37 19.40 -4.18
C GLY A 332 -15.21 19.27 -5.18
N GLY A 333 -14.06 18.76 -4.73
CA GLY A 333 -12.81 18.85 -5.51
C GLY A 333 -12.66 17.82 -6.63
N GLY A 334 -12.05 18.23 -7.73
CA GLY A 334 -11.29 17.32 -8.60
C GLY A 334 -11.75 17.20 -10.07
N PHE A 335 -11.19 18.03 -10.95
CA PHE A 335 -10.52 17.52 -12.14
C PHE A 335 -9.47 18.52 -12.65
N GLY A 336 -8.25 18.05 -12.87
CA GLY A 336 -7.11 18.90 -13.19
C GLY A 336 -5.81 18.12 -13.17
N GLY A 337 -5.64 17.22 -14.15
CA GLY A 337 -4.53 16.28 -14.25
C GLY A 337 -3.17 16.94 -14.54
N VAL A 338 -2.66 17.72 -13.59
CA VAL A 338 -1.21 17.76 -13.33
C VAL A 338 -0.85 16.39 -12.77
N GLY A 339 0.16 15.74 -13.34
CA GLY A 339 0.57 14.42 -12.88
C GLY A 339 0.95 14.44 -11.39
N GLY A 340 0.50 13.42 -10.65
CA GLY A 340 0.79 13.27 -9.22
C GLY A 340 2.26 12.97 -8.96
N GLY A 341 3.12 13.98 -9.07
CA GLY A 341 4.51 13.95 -8.59
C GLY A 341 4.56 13.98 -7.07
N GLY A 342 4.00 12.95 -6.42
CA GLY A 342 3.80 12.87 -4.98
C GLY A 342 4.46 11.65 -4.36
N GLY A 343 5.45 11.88 -3.49
CA GLY A 343 5.76 10.95 -2.40
C GLY A 343 6.52 9.66 -2.73
N GLY A 344 6.95 9.43 -3.97
CA GLY A 344 7.86 8.34 -4.31
C GLY A 344 9.27 8.57 -3.78
N GLY A 345 9.47 8.45 -2.45
CA GLY A 345 10.76 8.60 -1.74
C GLY A 345 11.77 7.48 -2.00
N GLY A 346 11.79 6.94 -3.22
CA GLY A 346 12.70 5.89 -3.64
C GLY A 346 14.14 6.40 -3.63
N ASN A 347 14.95 5.85 -2.72
CA ASN A 347 16.36 6.15 -2.62
C ASN A 347 17.08 5.81 -3.93
N SER A 348 17.27 6.81 -4.81
CA SER A 348 18.18 6.75 -5.96
C SER A 348 19.65 6.81 -5.50
N GLY A 349 19.97 6.04 -4.47
CA GLY A 349 21.30 5.90 -3.93
C GLY A 349 22.18 5.22 -4.96
N ILE A 350 23.20 5.93 -5.41
CA ILE A 350 24.34 5.36 -6.13
C ILE A 350 25.17 4.59 -5.08
N THR A 351 24.63 3.47 -4.59
CA THR A 351 25.32 2.53 -3.73
C THR A 351 26.31 1.73 -4.58
N GLY A 352 27.48 1.45 -4.03
CA GLY A 352 28.67 1.07 -4.80
C GLY A 352 28.60 -0.30 -5.49
N GLY A 353 28.00 -0.37 -6.67
CA GLY A 353 28.01 -1.52 -7.58
C GLY A 353 28.35 -1.09 -9.00
N THR A 354 29.33 -1.72 -9.63
CA THR A 354 29.97 -1.29 -10.89
C THR A 354 29.02 -1.07 -12.08
N GLY A 355 28.58 0.18 -12.28
CA GLY A 355 28.17 0.74 -13.58
C GLY A 355 26.88 0.24 -14.23
N ALA A 356 26.24 -0.80 -13.69
CA ALA A 356 24.94 -1.26 -14.15
C ALA A 356 23.79 -0.48 -13.48
N ALA A 357 22.76 -0.11 -14.24
CA ALA A 357 21.49 0.27 -13.64
C ALA A 357 20.87 -0.97 -12.99
N ALA A 358 20.43 -0.87 -11.73
CA ALA A 358 19.80 -1.98 -11.03
C ALA A 358 18.58 -2.49 -11.82
N ALA A 359 18.53 -3.78 -12.12
CA ALA A 359 17.38 -4.39 -12.77
C ALA A 359 16.22 -4.44 -11.78
N GLY A 360 15.08 -3.85 -12.13
CA GLY A 360 13.82 -4.05 -11.43
C GLY A 360 12.96 -5.11 -12.12
N GLY A 361 11.68 -5.17 -11.78
CA GLY A 361 10.71 -6.08 -12.40
C GLY A 361 11.13 -7.54 -12.28
N TYR A 362 10.80 -8.34 -13.29
CA TYR A 362 11.07 -9.78 -13.33
C TYR A 362 12.56 -10.14 -13.09
N TYR A 363 13.48 -9.50 -13.81
CA TYR A 363 14.92 -9.79 -13.64
C TYR A 363 15.48 -9.35 -12.29
N GLY A 364 14.96 -8.26 -11.72
CA GLY A 364 15.34 -7.80 -10.37
C GLY A 364 14.92 -8.76 -9.26
N LEU A 365 13.75 -9.39 -9.39
CA LEU A 365 13.28 -10.41 -8.46
C LEU A 365 14.14 -11.68 -8.53
N LEU A 366 14.50 -12.14 -9.73
CA LEU A 366 15.43 -13.26 -9.91
C LEU A 366 16.83 -12.98 -9.33
N GLN A 367 17.37 -11.77 -9.55
CA GLN A 367 18.64 -11.36 -8.93
C GLN A 367 18.55 -11.39 -7.40
N THR A 368 17.48 -10.81 -6.83
CA THR A 368 17.26 -10.78 -5.38
C THR A 368 17.11 -12.19 -4.79
N GLN A 369 16.43 -13.08 -5.50
CA GLN A 369 16.30 -14.50 -5.15
C GLN A 369 17.68 -15.20 -5.12
N GLN A 370 18.57 -14.87 -6.05
CA GLN A 370 19.93 -15.40 -6.08
C GLN A 370 20.82 -14.83 -4.97
N ASP A 371 20.71 -13.53 -4.66
CA ASP A 371 21.44 -12.93 -3.53
C ASP A 371 20.99 -13.51 -2.18
N ILE A 372 19.70 -13.81 -2.01
CA ILE A 372 19.16 -14.55 -0.86
C ILE A 372 19.76 -15.97 -0.76
N ARG A 373 19.92 -16.69 -1.88
CA ARG A 373 20.64 -17.99 -1.89
C ARG A 373 22.09 -17.81 -1.42
N ASN A 374 22.81 -16.84 -1.97
CA ASN A 374 24.21 -16.53 -1.59
C ASN A 374 24.34 -16.21 -0.09
N GLN A 375 23.38 -15.48 0.49
CA GLN A 375 23.30 -15.22 1.94
C GLN A 375 23.08 -16.50 2.76
N LYS A 376 22.13 -17.37 2.36
CA LYS A 376 21.90 -18.67 3.02
C LYS A 376 23.15 -19.54 3.05
N VAL A 377 23.91 -19.60 1.94
CA VAL A 377 25.22 -20.30 1.90
C VAL A 377 26.22 -19.71 2.90
N THR A 378 26.30 -18.38 2.98
CA THR A 378 27.20 -17.69 3.91
C THR A 378 26.87 -17.99 5.36
N ILE A 379 25.58 -18.02 5.72
CA ILE A 379 25.09 -18.36 7.07
C ILE A 379 25.40 -19.82 7.43
N ALA A 380 25.19 -20.76 6.51
CA ALA A 380 25.56 -22.17 6.73
C ALA A 380 27.06 -22.32 7.04
N GLY A 381 27.92 -21.60 6.32
CA GLY A 381 29.37 -21.56 6.59
C GLY A 381 29.71 -20.97 7.96
N LEU A 382 29.06 -19.87 8.36
CA LEU A 382 29.22 -19.25 9.69
C LEU A 382 28.79 -20.20 10.82
N ARG A 383 27.66 -20.91 10.67
CA ARG A 383 27.19 -21.92 11.63
C ARG A 383 28.18 -23.07 11.79
N SER A 384 28.70 -23.60 10.67
CA SER A 384 29.71 -24.67 10.72
C SER A 384 31.02 -24.21 11.38
N ASN A 385 31.43 -22.95 11.17
CA ASN A 385 32.62 -22.39 11.82
C ASN A 385 32.40 -22.21 13.33
N LEU A 386 31.25 -21.67 13.74
CA LEU A 386 30.87 -21.48 15.14
C LEU A 386 30.80 -22.84 15.88
N ALA A 387 30.21 -23.86 15.26
CA ALA A 387 30.20 -25.22 15.80
C ALA A 387 31.62 -25.80 15.96
N GLN A 388 32.52 -25.56 15.01
CA GLN A 388 33.93 -25.97 15.12
C GLN A 388 34.66 -25.23 16.25
N LEU A 389 34.40 -23.93 16.47
CA LEU A 389 34.99 -23.18 17.58
C LEU A 389 34.50 -23.69 18.94
N ARG A 390 33.19 -23.95 19.10
CA ARG A 390 32.62 -24.58 20.31
C ARG A 390 33.25 -25.94 20.61
N GLU A 391 33.45 -26.77 19.59
CA GLU A 391 34.12 -28.07 19.72
C GLU A 391 35.62 -27.93 20.07
N SER A 392 36.34 -26.96 19.48
CA SER A 392 37.74 -26.70 19.83
C SER A 392 37.88 -26.31 21.30
N LEU A 393 37.03 -25.41 21.78
CA LEU A 393 36.95 -25.04 23.19
C LEU A 393 36.60 -26.27 24.06
N ARG A 394 35.66 -27.12 23.62
CA ARG A 394 35.33 -28.38 24.33
C ARG A 394 36.55 -29.29 24.46
N GLU A 395 37.28 -29.53 23.37
CA GLU A 395 38.47 -30.39 23.39
C GLU A 395 39.54 -29.81 24.32
N ASN A 396 39.73 -28.49 24.31
CA ASN A 396 40.70 -27.80 25.16
C ASN A 396 40.29 -27.74 26.63
N LEU A 397 38.99 -27.67 26.95
CA LEU A 397 38.47 -27.81 28.32
C LEU A 397 38.68 -29.22 28.91
N THR A 398 38.87 -30.26 28.08
CA THR A 398 39.25 -31.61 28.56
C THR A 398 40.76 -31.80 28.79
N LYS A 399 41.57 -30.84 28.34
CA LYS A 399 43.03 -30.81 28.55
C LYS A 399 43.35 -29.83 29.68
N ILE A 400 44.50 -29.99 30.31
CA ILE A 400 45.09 -28.91 31.10
C ILE A 400 45.81 -28.00 30.09
N PRO A 401 45.42 -26.72 29.91
CA PRO A 401 46.14 -25.84 29.00
C PRO A 401 47.52 -25.48 29.56
N ASP A 402 48.52 -25.40 28.69
CA ASP A 402 49.84 -24.85 29.06
C ASP A 402 49.79 -23.34 29.40
N ASP A 403 48.69 -22.67 29.03
CA ASP A 403 48.45 -21.24 29.23
C ASP A 403 46.95 -20.96 29.49
N PRO A 404 46.55 -20.44 30.68
CA PRO A 404 45.14 -20.24 31.02
C PRO A 404 44.43 -19.18 30.16
N GLU A 405 45.18 -18.29 29.49
CA GLU A 405 44.59 -17.26 28.61
C GLU A 405 43.89 -17.87 27.38
N THR A 406 44.28 -19.09 26.97
CA THR A 406 43.75 -19.80 25.78
C THR A 406 42.23 -19.99 25.82
N ILE A 407 41.70 -20.47 26.95
CA ILE A 407 40.26 -20.71 27.15
C ILE A 407 39.46 -19.42 27.01
N LEU A 408 39.96 -18.30 27.54
CA LEU A 408 39.26 -17.01 27.45
C LEU A 408 39.29 -16.47 26.01
N ARG A 409 40.43 -16.57 25.31
CA ARG A 409 40.53 -16.20 23.89
C ARG A 409 39.58 -17.02 23.01
N GLU A 410 39.44 -18.32 23.27
CA GLU A 410 38.51 -19.18 22.50
C GLU A 410 37.04 -18.87 22.80
N ARG A 411 36.69 -18.58 24.07
CA ARG A 411 35.36 -18.05 24.44
C ARG A 411 35.07 -16.72 23.74
N LEU A 412 36.04 -15.81 23.69
CA LEU A 412 35.91 -14.52 23.02
C LEU A 412 35.70 -14.67 21.51
N GLN A 413 36.43 -15.59 20.87
CA GLN A 413 36.24 -15.92 19.44
C GLN A 413 34.86 -16.52 19.18
N ILE A 414 34.32 -17.36 20.07
CA ILE A 414 32.95 -17.90 19.95
C ILE A 414 31.91 -16.77 20.07
N ALA A 415 32.08 -15.83 21.00
CA ALA A 415 31.18 -14.68 21.14
C ALA A 415 31.22 -13.76 19.90
N GLN A 416 32.41 -13.50 19.34
CA GLN A 416 32.59 -12.76 18.09
C GLN A 416 31.98 -13.49 16.88
N ALA A 417 32.17 -14.80 16.78
CA ALA A 417 31.58 -15.62 15.72
C ALA A 417 30.05 -15.68 15.81
N ARG A 418 29.48 -15.75 17.02
CA ARG A 418 28.02 -15.66 17.26
C ARG A 418 27.48 -14.29 16.86
N GLN A 419 28.18 -13.21 17.21
CA GLN A 419 27.79 -11.86 16.79
C GLN A 419 27.87 -11.68 15.26
N ALA A 420 28.85 -12.29 14.59
CA ALA A 420 28.93 -12.31 13.13
C ALA A 420 27.78 -13.12 12.49
N LEU A 421 27.38 -14.22 13.11
CA LEU A 421 26.25 -15.06 12.68
C LEU A 421 24.91 -14.33 12.81
N LEU A 422 24.58 -13.79 13.99
CA LEU A 422 23.34 -13.02 14.22
C LEU A 422 23.21 -11.84 13.25
N ASN A 423 24.31 -11.12 13.00
CA ASN A 423 24.32 -10.05 12.00
C ASN A 423 24.20 -10.56 10.55
N ALA A 424 24.47 -11.83 10.25
CA ALA A 424 24.17 -12.43 8.95
C ALA A 424 22.70 -12.88 8.84
N GLU A 425 22.16 -13.52 9.88
CA GLU A 425 20.77 -14.00 9.95
C GLU A 425 19.77 -12.83 9.87
N SER A 426 19.97 -11.78 10.67
CA SER A 426 19.24 -10.52 10.58
C SER A 426 19.28 -9.88 9.18
N ARG A 427 20.41 -9.96 8.46
CA ARG A 427 20.51 -9.48 7.06
C ARG A 427 19.72 -10.33 6.07
N LEU A 428 19.69 -11.65 6.25
CA LEU A 428 18.87 -12.56 5.44
C LEU A 428 17.37 -12.31 5.68
N LEU A 429 16.94 -12.17 6.95
CA LEU A 429 15.56 -11.84 7.31
C LEU A 429 15.09 -10.54 6.65
N ASN A 430 15.89 -9.48 6.73
CA ASN A 430 15.61 -8.21 6.05
C ASN A 430 15.57 -8.35 4.51
N SER A 431 16.46 -9.15 3.92
CA SER A 431 16.46 -9.41 2.46
C SER A 431 15.23 -10.20 2.01
N LEU A 432 14.77 -11.17 2.81
CA LEU A 432 13.54 -11.92 2.57
C LEU A 432 12.30 -11.01 2.65
N ALA A 433 12.16 -10.20 3.70
CA ALA A 433 11.05 -9.26 3.83
C ALA A 433 11.01 -8.24 2.67
N SER A 434 12.18 -7.77 2.23
CA SER A 434 12.34 -6.91 1.04
C SER A 434 11.93 -7.62 -0.26
N TYR A 435 12.35 -8.88 -0.46
CA TYR A 435 11.94 -9.70 -1.60
C TYR A 435 10.43 -9.94 -1.64
N GLN A 436 9.81 -10.27 -0.51
CA GLN A 436 8.36 -10.44 -0.42
C GLN A 436 7.62 -9.12 -0.73
N SER A 437 8.13 -7.99 -0.24
CA SER A 437 7.57 -6.66 -0.51
C SER A 437 7.71 -6.22 -1.98
N THR A 438 8.83 -6.55 -2.63
CA THR A 438 9.03 -6.27 -4.07
C THR A 438 8.20 -7.20 -4.96
N LEU A 439 8.03 -8.46 -4.56
CA LEU A 439 7.12 -9.41 -5.22
C LEU A 439 5.65 -8.97 -5.11
N ASP A 440 5.20 -8.48 -3.95
CA ASP A 440 3.85 -7.93 -3.78
C ASP A 440 3.61 -6.67 -4.65
N ASN A 441 4.63 -5.81 -4.82
CA ASN A 441 4.58 -4.70 -5.78
C ASN A 441 4.48 -5.20 -7.23
N PHE A 442 5.28 -6.21 -7.60
CA PHE A 442 5.26 -6.78 -8.95
C PHE A 442 3.90 -7.40 -9.30
N LYS A 443 3.24 -8.14 -8.38
CA LYS A 443 1.86 -8.62 -8.56
C LYS A 443 0.92 -7.47 -8.94
N ARG A 444 0.95 -6.35 -8.21
CA ARG A 444 0.10 -5.18 -8.49
C ARG A 444 0.40 -4.53 -9.84
N THR A 445 1.67 -4.53 -10.30
CA THR A 445 2.05 -4.08 -11.66
C THR A 445 1.49 -5.00 -12.75
N LEU A 446 1.44 -6.32 -12.51
CA LEU A 446 0.76 -7.27 -13.39
C LEU A 446 -0.78 -7.12 -13.36
N GLY A 447 -1.34 -6.40 -12.37
CA GLY A 447 -2.78 -6.28 -12.12
C GLY A 447 -3.35 -7.37 -11.19
N LEU A 448 -2.49 -8.24 -10.67
CA LEU A 448 -2.83 -9.33 -9.76
C LEU A 448 -2.88 -8.81 -8.30
N PRO A 449 -3.75 -9.38 -7.45
CA PRO A 449 -3.84 -9.00 -6.05
C PRO A 449 -2.65 -9.56 -5.23
N PRO A 450 -2.23 -8.88 -4.14
CA PRO A 450 -1.05 -9.28 -3.37
C PRO A 450 -1.18 -10.63 -2.65
N GLN A 451 -2.39 -11.06 -2.28
CA GLN A 451 -2.60 -12.35 -1.60
C GLN A 451 -2.49 -13.59 -2.50
N LEU A 452 -2.37 -13.43 -3.82
CA LEU A 452 -2.17 -14.56 -4.73
C LEU A 452 -0.79 -15.20 -4.49
N CYS A 453 -0.73 -16.51 -4.29
CA CYS A 453 0.54 -17.22 -4.13
C CYS A 453 1.29 -17.29 -5.47
N VAL A 454 2.53 -16.79 -5.52
CA VAL A 454 3.33 -16.66 -6.74
C VAL A 454 4.76 -17.15 -6.50
N ASN A 455 5.25 -17.98 -7.40
CA ASN A 455 6.63 -18.44 -7.45
C ASN A 455 7.26 -18.00 -8.78
N ILE A 456 8.53 -17.58 -8.76
CA ILE A 456 9.24 -17.13 -9.97
C ILE A 456 10.25 -18.22 -10.37
N GLN A 457 10.13 -18.70 -11.60
CA GLN A 457 10.91 -19.81 -12.14
C GLN A 457 11.62 -19.39 -13.43
N ASP A 458 12.95 -19.30 -13.39
CA ASP A 458 13.80 -19.06 -14.56
C ASP A 458 15.21 -19.64 -14.35
N ASP A 459 15.69 -20.39 -15.33
CA ASP A 459 17.04 -21.00 -15.31
C ASP A 459 18.14 -20.02 -15.74
N ILE A 460 17.83 -18.80 -16.20
CA ILE A 460 18.82 -17.85 -16.73
C ILE A 460 19.95 -17.49 -15.73
N PHE A 461 19.67 -17.59 -14.43
CA PHE A 461 20.68 -17.39 -13.37
C PHE A 461 21.29 -18.70 -12.82
N SER A 462 20.83 -19.88 -13.26
CA SER A 462 21.34 -21.18 -12.79
C SER A 462 22.85 -21.33 -13.01
N GLN A 463 23.38 -20.76 -14.09
CA GLN A 463 24.81 -20.69 -14.43
C GLN A 463 25.69 -19.98 -13.38
N PHE A 464 25.11 -19.19 -12.48
CA PHE A 464 25.82 -18.51 -11.39
C PHE A 464 25.78 -19.29 -10.07
N ASN A 465 25.09 -20.44 -10.00
CA ASN A 465 25.18 -21.38 -8.87
C ASN A 465 26.50 -22.14 -8.91
N LEU A 466 27.60 -21.47 -8.54
CA LEU A 466 28.96 -22.05 -8.50
C LEU A 466 29.14 -23.15 -7.43
N ILE A 467 28.15 -23.35 -6.56
CA ILE A 467 28.10 -24.40 -5.53
C ILE A 467 26.69 -25.01 -5.58
N SER A 468 26.59 -26.35 -5.61
CA SER A 468 25.30 -27.05 -5.68
C SER A 468 24.59 -27.10 -4.31
N PRO A 469 23.28 -26.78 -4.21
CA PRO A 469 22.55 -26.74 -2.94
C PRO A 469 22.59 -28.04 -2.13
N GLU A 470 22.51 -29.19 -2.80
CA GLU A 470 22.55 -30.53 -2.20
C GLU A 470 23.81 -30.75 -1.34
N THR A 471 24.95 -30.24 -1.81
CA THR A 471 26.25 -30.33 -1.09
C THR A 471 26.24 -29.49 0.20
N ILE A 472 25.48 -28.39 0.22
CA ILE A 472 25.43 -27.45 1.34
C ILE A 472 24.45 -27.95 2.40
N ASN A 473 23.28 -28.45 2.01
CA ASN A 473 22.32 -29.06 2.93
C ASN A 473 22.97 -30.26 3.65
N SER A 474 23.71 -31.10 2.93
CA SER A 474 24.48 -32.22 3.49
C SER A 474 25.56 -31.77 4.51
N GLN A 475 26.12 -30.57 4.36
CA GLN A 475 27.09 -30.01 5.31
C GLN A 475 26.42 -29.40 6.54
N ALA A 476 25.24 -28.78 6.37
CA ALA A 476 24.46 -28.23 7.47
C ALA A 476 23.95 -29.34 8.41
N GLU A 477 23.39 -30.42 7.86
CA GLU A 477 22.88 -31.57 8.61
C GLU A 477 23.98 -32.24 9.47
N VAL A 478 25.19 -32.41 8.91
CA VAL A 478 26.35 -32.96 9.62
C VAL A 478 26.88 -32.01 10.72
N ALA A 479 26.68 -30.70 10.60
CA ALA A 479 27.02 -29.74 11.65
C ALA A 479 25.97 -29.72 12.78
N GLU A 480 24.69 -29.80 12.44
CA GLU A 480 23.55 -29.85 13.37
C GLU A 480 23.66 -31.12 14.26
N LEU A 481 23.85 -32.29 13.64
CA LEU A 481 24.03 -33.57 14.35
C LEU A 481 25.27 -33.62 15.27
N ARG A 482 26.28 -32.77 15.03
CA ARG A 482 27.48 -32.67 15.87
C ARG A 482 27.27 -31.79 17.09
N ALA A 483 26.40 -30.77 17.01
CA ALA A 483 26.12 -29.88 18.12
C ALA A 483 25.37 -30.59 19.27
N ASP A 484 24.38 -31.43 18.93
CA ASP A 484 23.54 -32.16 19.91
C ASP A 484 24.37 -33.13 20.77
N ILE A 485 25.40 -33.75 20.19
CA ILE A 485 26.33 -34.65 20.89
C ILE A 485 27.21 -33.88 21.91
N GLY A 486 27.37 -32.57 21.73
CA GLY A 486 28.07 -31.69 22.67
C GLY A 486 27.33 -31.51 23.98
N LEU A 487 26.10 -30.99 23.94
CA LEU A 487 25.31 -30.56 25.10
C LEU A 487 25.22 -31.62 26.23
N VAL A 488 25.06 -32.89 25.87
CA VAL A 488 24.93 -34.02 26.81
C VAL A 488 26.17 -34.22 27.69
N ASN A 489 27.36 -33.88 27.21
CA ASN A 489 28.62 -34.11 27.92
C ASN A 489 29.05 -32.93 28.81
N GLU A 490 28.32 -31.81 28.79
CA GLU A 490 28.65 -30.60 29.58
C GLU A 490 28.11 -30.71 31.02
N GLN A 491 26.91 -31.28 31.16
CA GLN A 491 26.15 -31.47 32.42
C GLN A 491 26.85 -32.37 33.47
N ILE A 492 28.03 -32.93 33.15
CA ILE A 492 28.75 -33.90 33.98
C ILE A 492 30.01 -33.29 34.63
N LEU A 493 30.54 -32.18 34.09
CA LEU A 493 31.85 -31.64 34.47
C LEU A 493 31.81 -30.49 35.50
N GLU A 494 30.63 -29.97 35.82
CA GLU A 494 30.41 -28.80 36.70
C GLU A 494 30.67 -29.08 38.21
N LEU A 495 31.17 -30.27 38.57
CA LEU A 495 31.22 -30.77 39.96
C LEU A 495 32.61 -30.76 40.64
N LEU A 496 33.70 -30.31 40.01
CA LEU A 496 35.07 -30.58 40.51
C LEU A 496 36.14 -29.45 40.39
N ARG A 497 36.27 -28.63 41.46
CA ARG A 497 37.51 -27.98 42.05
C ARG A 497 37.74 -26.46 41.86
N ALA A 498 38.52 -25.85 42.78
CA ALA A 498 38.97 -24.43 42.80
C ALA A 498 40.28 -24.17 43.62
N GLY A 499 41.00 -23.05 43.34
CA GLY A 499 42.09 -22.37 44.14
C GLY A 499 43.57 -22.79 43.90
N GLY A 500 44.65 -21.97 44.01
CA GLY A 500 44.86 -20.48 44.17
C GLY A 500 46.30 -20.06 44.71
N VAL A 501 46.67 -18.74 44.70
CA VAL A 501 47.54 -17.94 45.69
C VAL A 501 49.03 -17.41 45.43
N ASP A 502 49.29 -16.07 45.72
CA ASP A 502 50.50 -15.22 46.17
C ASP A 502 51.81 -14.88 45.33
N THR A 503 52.67 -13.81 45.50
CA THR A 503 52.71 -12.37 46.03
C THR A 503 54.02 -11.53 45.64
N GLU A 504 54.43 -10.40 46.30
CA GLU A 504 55.20 -9.19 45.78
C GLU A 504 56.38 -8.57 46.67
N PRO A 505 57.35 -7.77 46.11
CA PRO A 505 58.30 -6.89 46.88
C PRO A 505 58.95 -5.54 46.28
N THR A 506 59.08 -4.46 47.09
CA THR A 506 60.17 -3.37 47.19
C THR A 506 60.35 -2.13 46.21
N GLN A 507 60.92 -0.92 46.55
CA GLN A 507 60.66 0.16 47.59
C GLN A 507 61.71 1.39 47.72
N ALA A 508 61.35 2.61 48.24
CA ALA A 508 62.14 3.92 48.21
C ALA A 508 62.09 4.99 49.41
N VAL A 509 62.00 6.36 49.22
CA VAL A 509 62.38 7.49 50.19
C VAL A 509 61.46 8.79 50.35
N TRP A 510 61.59 9.64 51.42
CA TRP A 510 60.76 10.86 51.83
C TRP A 510 61.30 12.31 51.59
N SER A 511 60.42 13.34 51.59
CA SER A 511 60.73 14.79 51.65
C SER A 511 59.58 15.68 52.22
N ASP A 512 59.79 17.01 52.42
CA ASP A 512 58.72 17.95 52.84
C ASP A 512 57.66 18.23 51.76
N GLU A 513 58.03 18.20 50.47
CA GLU A 513 57.09 18.35 49.36
C GLU A 513 56.09 17.18 49.31
N LEU A 514 56.53 16.02 49.78
CA LEU A 514 55.75 14.80 49.91
C LEU A 514 54.61 14.97 50.92
N ALA A 515 54.82 15.71 52.03
CA ALA A 515 53.80 15.95 53.03
C ALA A 515 52.61 16.76 52.49
N GLU A 516 52.83 17.70 51.57
CA GLU A 516 51.73 18.45 50.92
C GLU A 516 51.03 17.61 49.83
N ARG A 517 51.78 16.81 49.07
CA ARG A 517 51.22 15.83 48.12
C ARG A 517 50.36 14.78 48.84
N LEU A 518 50.73 14.35 50.04
CA LEU A 518 49.96 13.40 50.86
C LEU A 518 48.66 14.01 51.42
N ARG A 519 48.61 15.32 51.69
CA ARG A 519 47.34 16.02 52.02
C ARG A 519 46.37 16.01 50.83
N MET A 520 46.88 16.19 49.61
CA MET A 520 46.08 16.04 48.39
C MET A 520 45.64 14.59 48.16
N GLN A 521 46.54 13.62 48.36
CA GLN A 521 46.24 12.18 48.26
C GLN A 521 45.09 11.79 49.19
N ARG A 522 45.12 12.24 50.46
CA ARG A 522 44.04 12.04 51.43
C ARG A 522 42.69 12.53 50.91
N ALA A 523 42.63 13.76 50.37
CA ALA A 523 41.39 14.34 49.86
C ALA A 523 40.84 13.58 48.63
N MET A 524 41.71 12.87 47.89
CA MET A 524 41.28 11.94 46.84
C MET A 524 40.74 10.63 47.44
N ILE A 525 41.39 10.05 48.45
CA ILE A 525 40.93 8.83 49.15
C ILE A 525 39.58 9.04 49.82
N ASP A 526 39.37 10.17 50.52
CA ASP A 526 38.05 10.52 51.08
C ASP A 526 36.98 10.66 49.98
N ARG A 527 37.34 11.08 48.76
CA ARG A 527 36.43 11.13 47.61
C ARG A 527 36.15 9.76 47.01
N ILE A 528 37.15 8.88 46.92
CA ILE A 528 37.01 7.48 46.51
C ILE A 528 36.04 6.76 47.46
N ARG A 529 36.18 6.99 48.77
CA ARG A 529 35.26 6.43 49.77
C ARG A 529 33.80 6.81 49.53
N ASN A 530 33.55 8.09 49.28
CA ASN A 530 32.22 8.55 48.94
C ASN A 530 31.70 7.97 47.61
N ILE A 531 32.55 7.53 46.68
CA ILE A 531 32.12 6.91 45.42
C ILE A 531 31.65 5.47 45.64
N TYR A 532 32.49 4.58 46.20
CA TYR A 532 32.10 3.17 46.36
C TYR A 532 30.90 3.01 47.31
N GLN A 533 30.83 3.78 48.39
CA GLN A 533 29.70 3.72 49.34
C GLN A 533 28.37 4.14 48.67
N ASN A 534 28.38 5.11 47.76
CA ASN A 534 27.18 5.48 46.99
C ASN A 534 26.81 4.42 45.95
N VAL A 535 27.78 3.77 45.30
CA VAL A 535 27.53 2.66 44.36
C VAL A 535 26.94 1.44 45.08
N ALA A 536 27.53 1.04 46.20
CA ALA A 536 27.04 -0.07 47.03
C ALA A 536 25.61 0.20 47.53
N ALA A 537 25.36 1.37 48.13
CA ALA A 537 24.03 1.71 48.65
C ALA A 537 22.96 1.85 47.55
N THR A 538 23.32 2.37 46.37
CA THR A 538 22.34 2.77 45.34
C THR A 538 22.27 1.80 44.17
N THR A 539 23.39 1.50 43.52
CA THR A 539 23.42 0.74 42.26
C THR A 539 23.09 -0.73 42.49
N VAL A 540 23.71 -1.36 43.49
CA VAL A 540 23.45 -2.77 43.87
C VAL A 540 21.96 -2.95 44.24
N THR A 541 21.41 -2.03 45.05
CA THR A 541 19.98 -2.01 45.41
C THR A 541 19.04 -1.88 44.20
N GLN A 542 19.43 -1.12 43.16
CA GLN A 542 18.64 -1.04 41.93
C GLN A 542 18.79 -2.29 41.06
N THR A 543 19.98 -2.88 40.98
CA THR A 543 20.21 -4.16 40.26
C THR A 543 19.39 -5.29 40.87
N ARG A 544 19.28 -5.38 42.21
CA ARG A 544 18.43 -6.36 42.89
C ARG A 544 16.95 -6.20 42.49
N LYS A 545 16.45 -4.96 42.38
CA LYS A 545 15.10 -4.65 41.86
C LYS A 545 14.91 -4.90 40.36
N ASP A 546 15.98 -4.82 39.57
CA ASP A 546 15.94 -5.21 38.16
C ASP A 546 15.83 -6.74 38.01
N ILE A 547 16.48 -7.50 38.89
CA ILE A 547 16.33 -8.96 38.97
C ILE A 547 14.93 -9.37 39.47
N GLU A 548 14.37 -8.67 40.47
CA GLU A 548 12.97 -8.89 40.91
C GLU A 548 11.96 -8.71 39.76
N ARG A 549 12.15 -7.69 38.91
CA ARG A 549 11.30 -7.45 37.72
C ARG A 549 11.53 -8.46 36.61
N LEU A 550 12.76 -8.97 36.44
CA LEU A 550 13.02 -10.11 35.57
C LEU A 550 12.22 -11.35 36.02
N VAL A 551 12.29 -11.72 37.31
CA VAL A 551 11.55 -12.88 37.83
C VAL A 551 10.04 -12.76 37.59
N GLN A 552 9.47 -11.57 37.74
CA GLN A 552 8.04 -11.31 37.46
C GLN A 552 7.64 -11.39 35.98
N SER A 553 8.60 -11.33 35.05
CA SER A 553 8.34 -11.28 33.59
C SER A 553 8.80 -12.52 32.82
N LEU A 554 9.43 -13.49 33.50
CA LEU A 554 10.00 -14.69 32.87
C LEU A 554 8.95 -15.58 32.21
N ASP A 555 7.88 -15.97 32.92
CA ASP A 555 6.96 -16.99 32.40
C ASP A 555 6.14 -16.50 31.18
N ASP A 556 5.84 -15.20 31.11
CA ASP A 556 5.29 -14.56 29.91
C ASP A 556 6.29 -14.64 28.75
N ARG A 557 7.57 -14.27 29.00
CA ARG A 557 8.63 -14.31 27.97
C ARG A 557 8.92 -15.73 27.48
N LYS A 558 8.74 -16.76 28.33
CA LYS A 558 8.81 -18.17 27.91
C LYS A 558 7.67 -18.50 26.93
N GLN A 559 6.45 -18.02 27.19
CA GLN A 559 5.30 -18.23 26.29
C GLN A 559 5.48 -17.50 24.96
N ASP A 560 6.03 -16.28 24.95
CA ASP A 560 6.40 -15.57 23.71
C ASP A 560 7.40 -16.39 22.87
N LEU A 561 8.50 -16.84 23.48
CA LEU A 561 9.53 -17.62 22.77
C LEU A 561 8.98 -18.94 22.22
N LEU A 562 8.10 -19.63 22.95
CA LEU A 562 7.42 -20.84 22.47
C LEU A 562 6.46 -20.54 21.31
N THR A 563 5.73 -19.41 21.36
CA THR A 563 4.80 -18.99 20.32
C THR A 563 5.55 -18.67 19.03
N ILE A 564 6.62 -17.88 19.12
CA ILE A 564 7.53 -17.57 18.00
C ILE A 564 8.13 -18.86 17.42
N LYS A 565 8.71 -19.72 18.27
CA LYS A 565 9.33 -20.99 17.85
C LYS A 565 8.35 -21.89 17.10
N THR A 566 7.11 -22.01 17.59
CA THR A 566 6.08 -22.85 16.96
C THR A 566 5.71 -22.33 15.58
N LYS A 567 5.36 -21.03 15.47
CA LYS A 567 4.99 -20.37 14.21
C LYS A 567 6.04 -20.61 13.11
N TYR A 568 7.30 -20.26 13.37
CA TYR A 568 8.37 -20.41 12.37
C TYR A 568 8.76 -21.87 12.08
N THR A 569 8.56 -22.81 13.01
CA THR A 569 8.84 -24.24 12.76
C THR A 569 7.80 -24.86 11.85
N ASP A 570 6.52 -24.66 12.14
CA ASP A 570 5.41 -25.22 11.35
C ASP A 570 5.37 -24.60 9.94
N GLU A 571 5.64 -23.30 9.81
CA GLU A 571 5.69 -22.62 8.51
C GLU A 571 6.89 -23.09 7.65
N PHE A 572 8.04 -23.42 8.25
CA PHE A 572 9.21 -23.93 7.51
C PHE A 572 8.94 -25.22 6.74
N VAL A 573 8.28 -26.19 7.38
CA VAL A 573 8.01 -27.52 6.80
C VAL A 573 7.08 -27.44 5.59
N ASN A 574 6.10 -26.53 5.61
CA ASN A 574 5.08 -26.43 4.56
C ASN A 574 5.61 -25.93 3.19
N PHE A 575 6.79 -25.30 3.16
CA PHE A 575 7.29 -24.58 1.97
C PHE A 575 8.71 -24.98 1.53
N GLU A 576 9.29 -26.04 2.10
CA GLU A 576 10.62 -26.54 1.71
C GLU A 576 10.71 -26.86 0.20
N LEU A 577 9.61 -27.36 -0.39
CA LEU A 577 9.44 -27.65 -1.81
C LEU A 577 9.78 -26.48 -2.74
N TYR A 578 9.62 -25.23 -2.28
CA TYR A 578 9.88 -24.01 -3.04
C TYR A 578 11.28 -23.42 -2.78
N GLY A 579 12.21 -24.20 -2.23
CA GLY A 579 13.59 -23.78 -1.91
C GLY A 579 13.70 -22.92 -0.65
N GLY A 580 12.74 -23.06 0.27
CA GLY A 580 12.64 -22.22 1.47
C GLY A 580 12.35 -20.75 1.14
N LEU A 581 11.44 -20.51 0.19
CA LEU A 581 10.84 -19.21 -0.11
C LEU A 581 9.33 -19.39 -0.09
N ASP A 582 8.62 -18.56 0.68
CA ASP A 582 7.16 -18.65 0.81
C ASP A 582 6.49 -17.96 -0.40
N PRO A 583 5.82 -18.70 -1.31
CA PRO A 583 5.15 -18.12 -2.47
C PRO A 583 3.88 -17.34 -2.09
N CYS A 584 3.27 -17.66 -0.94
CA CYS A 584 2.11 -16.98 -0.38
C CYS A 584 2.52 -15.80 0.54
N GLN A 585 3.79 -15.72 0.91
CA GLN A 585 4.46 -14.71 1.74
C GLN A 585 3.72 -14.41 3.06
N VAL A 586 3.24 -15.49 3.70
CA VAL A 586 2.65 -15.48 5.05
C VAL A 586 3.74 -15.39 6.12
N SER A 587 4.92 -15.93 5.83
CA SER A 587 5.98 -16.25 6.79
C SER A 587 7.39 -15.83 6.32
N LEU A 588 8.35 -15.79 7.24
CA LEU A 588 9.78 -15.61 6.93
C LEU A 588 10.54 -16.93 7.16
N LEU A 589 10.77 -17.67 6.07
CA LEU A 589 11.31 -19.04 6.11
C LEU A 589 12.83 -19.09 6.35
N THR A 590 13.24 -19.00 7.61
CA THR A 590 14.62 -19.22 8.04
C THR A 590 14.69 -20.09 9.30
N LYS A 591 15.48 -21.17 9.27
CA LYS A 591 16.06 -21.69 10.52
C LYS A 591 16.88 -20.55 11.15
N ILE A 592 16.63 -20.21 12.41
CA ILE A 592 17.39 -19.24 13.22
C ILE A 592 18.25 -20.01 14.24
N ASP A 593 19.31 -19.41 14.81
CA ASP A 593 20.09 -20.03 15.89
C ASP A 593 19.17 -20.51 17.03
N ALA A 594 19.15 -21.83 17.28
CA ALA A 594 18.26 -22.46 18.26
C ALA A 594 18.42 -21.89 19.68
N SER A 595 19.59 -21.32 20.00
CA SER A 595 19.87 -20.66 21.28
C SER A 595 19.19 -19.30 21.46
N VAL A 596 18.48 -18.79 20.45
CA VAL A 596 17.52 -17.67 20.58
C VAL A 596 16.20 -18.14 21.21
N TYR A 597 15.83 -19.41 21.02
CA TYR A 597 14.59 -20.02 21.53
C TYR A 597 14.85 -21.07 22.61
N ASP A 598 15.95 -20.93 23.34
CA ASP A 598 16.30 -21.77 24.48
C ASP A 598 15.55 -21.28 25.73
N VAL A 599 14.47 -22.00 26.06
CA VAL A 599 13.60 -21.71 27.19
C VAL A 599 14.19 -22.27 28.49
N GLU A 600 14.96 -23.36 28.42
CA GLU A 600 15.56 -24.04 29.58
C GLU A 600 16.74 -23.24 30.15
N ALA A 601 17.55 -22.62 29.28
CA ALA A 601 18.63 -21.73 29.69
C ALA A 601 18.14 -20.51 30.50
N LEU A 602 16.88 -20.09 30.36
CA LEU A 602 16.33 -18.93 31.08
C LEU A 602 16.10 -19.20 32.57
N ASP A 603 15.81 -20.45 32.97
CA ASP A 603 15.55 -20.77 34.37
C ASP A 603 16.80 -20.63 35.26
N ALA A 604 18.00 -20.77 34.68
CA ALA A 604 19.26 -20.55 35.38
C ALA A 604 19.65 -19.07 35.53
N VAL A 605 19.05 -18.15 34.77
CA VAL A 605 19.48 -16.74 34.70
C VAL A 605 19.30 -15.99 36.03
N PRO A 606 18.13 -16.05 36.72
CA PRO A 606 17.97 -15.32 37.99
C PRO A 606 18.91 -15.82 39.09
N ALA A 607 19.23 -17.11 39.13
CA ALA A 607 20.18 -17.66 40.10
C ALA A 607 21.57 -17.07 39.88
N LYS A 608 22.08 -17.14 38.64
CA LYS A 608 23.40 -16.60 38.27
C LYS A 608 23.51 -15.09 38.46
N LEU A 609 22.46 -14.33 38.14
CA LEU A 609 22.47 -12.88 38.37
C LEU A 609 22.42 -12.50 39.86
N ASN A 610 21.75 -13.26 40.72
CA ASN A 610 21.82 -13.02 42.17
C ASN A 610 23.20 -13.39 42.74
N GLU A 611 23.80 -14.50 42.28
CA GLU A 611 25.17 -14.89 42.67
C GLU A 611 26.22 -13.83 42.27
N ASP A 612 26.15 -13.31 41.03
CA ASP A 612 26.99 -12.19 40.58
C ASP A 612 26.78 -10.92 41.45
N VAL A 613 25.53 -10.58 41.78
CA VAL A 613 25.23 -9.42 42.66
C VAL A 613 25.78 -9.62 44.07
N GLU A 614 25.61 -10.80 44.67
CA GLU A 614 26.08 -11.07 46.04
C GLU A 614 27.61 -11.16 46.11
N ARG A 615 28.27 -11.69 45.07
CA ARG A 615 29.73 -11.62 44.88
C ARG A 615 30.21 -10.16 44.84
N LEU A 616 29.61 -9.34 43.98
CA LEU A 616 30.01 -7.94 43.83
C LEU A 616 29.68 -7.12 45.10
N GLU A 617 28.55 -7.35 45.76
CA GLU A 617 28.22 -6.72 47.04
C GLU A 617 29.27 -7.07 48.12
N ALA A 618 29.79 -8.30 48.15
CA ALA A 618 30.90 -8.66 49.03
C ALA A 618 32.22 -7.95 48.64
N GLN A 619 32.55 -7.84 47.34
CA GLN A 619 33.73 -7.10 46.87
C GLN A 619 33.66 -5.61 47.23
N PHE A 620 32.52 -4.95 46.99
CA PHE A 620 32.31 -3.53 47.34
C PHE A 620 32.48 -3.23 48.83
N ASN A 621 32.11 -4.17 49.71
CA ASN A 621 32.30 -4.05 51.15
C ASN A 621 33.78 -4.28 51.57
N SER A 622 34.60 -4.93 50.75
CA SER A 622 36.00 -5.21 51.09
C SER A 622 36.91 -3.96 51.02
N TYR A 623 36.57 -2.96 50.18
CA TYR A 623 37.33 -1.70 50.05
C TYR A 623 37.38 -0.85 51.33
N ASP A 624 36.50 -1.07 52.31
CA ASP A 624 36.53 -0.41 53.62
C ASP A 624 37.91 -0.54 54.30
N GLU A 625 38.51 -1.73 54.28
CA GLU A 625 39.74 -2.04 55.03
C GLU A 625 41.02 -1.48 54.38
N PRO A 626 41.31 -1.67 53.08
CA PRO A 626 42.47 -1.05 52.43
C PRO A 626 42.41 0.48 52.46
N LEU A 627 41.25 1.09 52.20
CA LEU A 627 41.12 2.55 52.20
C LEU A 627 41.20 3.15 53.62
N ALA A 628 40.83 2.39 54.66
CA ALA A 628 41.12 2.75 56.04
C ALA A 628 42.62 2.61 56.37
N GLU A 629 43.29 1.56 55.91
CA GLU A 629 44.72 1.38 56.15
C GLU A 629 45.55 2.50 55.50
N ILE A 630 45.35 2.79 54.21
CA ILE A 630 46.06 3.86 53.50
C ILE A 630 45.84 5.22 54.18
N GLN A 631 44.60 5.52 54.60
CA GLN A 631 44.33 6.75 55.36
C GLN A 631 45.07 6.75 56.70
N SER A 632 45.10 5.64 57.44
CA SER A 632 45.80 5.54 58.72
C SER A 632 47.31 5.73 58.58
N VAL A 633 47.91 5.21 57.49
CA VAL A 633 49.32 5.41 57.13
C VAL A 633 49.57 6.89 56.82
N ILE A 634 48.74 7.51 55.99
CA ILE A 634 48.87 8.95 55.65
C ILE A 634 48.72 9.82 56.91
N GLU A 635 47.73 9.55 57.78
CA GLU A 635 47.55 10.31 59.03
C GLU A 635 48.70 10.09 60.01
N GLY A 636 49.20 8.87 60.16
CA GLY A 636 50.39 8.57 60.97
C GLY A 636 51.64 9.30 60.47
N LEU A 637 51.91 9.24 59.16
CA LEU A 637 53.06 9.90 58.54
C LEU A 637 52.97 11.43 58.58
N LEU A 638 51.77 12.01 58.47
CA LEU A 638 51.56 13.45 58.67
C LEU A 638 51.80 13.85 60.14
N ASN A 639 51.24 13.10 61.10
CA ASN A 639 51.18 13.50 62.51
C ASN A 639 52.39 13.10 63.38
N ALA A 640 53.25 12.18 62.94
CA ALA A 640 54.40 11.71 63.74
C ALA A 640 55.45 12.80 64.01
N GLU A 641 55.92 12.92 65.27
CA GLU A 641 56.98 13.88 65.68
C GLU A 641 58.38 13.50 65.15
N ILE A 642 58.62 12.21 64.89
CA ILE A 642 59.83 11.68 64.26
C ILE A 642 59.40 11.02 62.95
N LYS A 643 59.99 11.43 61.82
CA LYS A 643 59.72 10.79 60.52
C LYS A 643 60.63 9.56 60.35
N PRO A 644 60.14 8.43 59.81
CA PRO A 644 60.95 7.24 59.55
C PRO A 644 62.20 7.49 58.67
N SER A 645 63.15 6.55 58.68
CA SER A 645 64.42 6.74 57.98
C SER A 645 64.29 6.62 56.46
N GLY A 646 65.40 6.86 55.75
CA GLY A 646 65.42 6.99 54.29
C GLY A 646 64.71 5.85 53.57
N ALA A 647 65.20 4.60 53.72
CA ALA A 647 64.63 3.45 53.03
C ALA A 647 63.25 3.02 53.58
N GLU A 648 63.00 3.17 54.89
CA GLU A 648 61.73 2.79 55.51
C GLU A 648 60.52 3.59 54.97
N LEU A 649 60.75 4.79 54.42
CA LEU A 649 59.68 5.77 54.31
C LEU A 649 59.05 5.90 52.92
N ALA A 650 59.74 5.54 51.83
CA ALA A 650 59.03 4.97 50.69
C ALA A 650 59.27 3.48 50.50
N GLU A 651 59.79 2.74 51.49
CA GLU A 651 59.18 1.43 51.78
C GLU A 651 57.68 1.63 52.00
N LEU A 652 57.31 2.39 53.03
CA LEU A 652 55.91 2.64 53.36
C LEU A 652 55.14 3.33 52.22
N LEU A 653 55.65 4.44 51.68
CA LEU A 653 54.90 5.17 50.64
C LEU A 653 54.84 4.49 49.27
N GLU A 654 55.87 3.75 48.82
CA GLU A 654 55.83 3.16 47.48
C GLU A 654 54.80 2.02 47.42
N GLN A 655 54.90 1.03 48.31
CA GLN A 655 53.89 -0.03 48.44
C GLN A 655 52.54 0.50 48.96
N ARG A 656 52.48 1.06 50.18
CA ARG A 656 51.22 1.30 50.90
C ARG A 656 50.46 2.57 50.47
N VAL A 657 50.97 3.38 49.53
CA VAL A 657 50.27 4.59 49.07
C VAL A 657 50.35 4.78 47.56
N ILE A 658 51.55 4.76 46.98
CA ILE A 658 51.80 5.16 45.58
C ILE A 658 51.35 4.06 44.60
N PHE A 659 51.59 2.78 44.90
CA PHE A 659 51.06 1.66 44.12
C PHE A 659 49.66 1.23 44.59
N ALA A 660 49.38 1.26 45.89
CA ALA A 660 48.06 0.89 46.42
C ALA A 660 46.90 1.80 45.93
N THR A 661 47.09 3.13 45.85
CA THR A 661 45.98 4.02 45.45
C THR A 661 45.54 3.82 43.98
N PRO A 662 46.46 3.69 43.00
CA PRO A 662 46.08 3.39 41.62
C PRO A 662 45.49 1.98 41.42
N SER A 663 45.99 0.96 42.14
CA SER A 663 45.45 -0.41 42.05
C SER A 663 43.97 -0.43 42.46
N LEU A 664 43.67 0.05 43.68
CA LEU A 664 42.31 0.16 44.21
C LEU A 664 41.39 1.04 43.35
N LEU A 665 41.95 1.96 42.55
CA LEU A 665 41.18 2.77 41.59
C LEU A 665 40.85 2.03 40.29
N SER A 666 41.70 1.10 39.85
CA SER A 666 41.41 0.22 38.71
C SER A 666 40.36 -0.82 39.12
N GLU A 667 40.66 -1.56 40.20
CA GLU A 667 39.77 -2.58 40.79
C GLU A 667 38.36 -2.02 41.03
N LEU A 668 38.24 -0.84 41.67
CA LEU A 668 36.95 -0.19 41.89
C LEU A 668 36.27 0.25 40.58
N SER A 669 37.02 0.69 39.57
CA SER A 669 36.45 1.05 38.27
C SER A 669 35.93 -0.18 37.51
N GLU A 670 36.55 -1.33 37.71
CA GLU A 670 36.20 -2.62 37.12
C GLU A 670 34.96 -3.21 37.82
N ASP A 671 34.92 -3.22 39.15
CA ASP A 671 33.73 -3.66 39.92
C ASP A 671 32.50 -2.77 39.65
N ILE A 672 32.70 -1.47 39.41
CA ILE A 672 31.64 -0.55 38.96
C ILE A 672 31.14 -0.94 37.55
N LEU A 673 32.04 -1.33 36.65
CA LEU A 673 31.68 -1.83 35.33
C LEU A 673 30.91 -3.15 35.45
N ASP A 674 31.40 -4.13 36.23
CA ASP A 674 30.78 -5.44 36.43
C ASP A 674 29.35 -5.32 36.98
N VAL A 675 29.09 -4.50 37.99
CA VAL A 675 27.72 -4.23 38.49
C VAL A 675 26.83 -3.60 37.41
N SER A 676 27.38 -2.74 36.55
CA SER A 676 26.63 -2.15 35.43
C SER A 676 26.32 -3.18 34.33
N LEU A 677 27.21 -4.16 34.10
CA LEU A 677 27.00 -5.26 33.15
C LEU A 677 25.97 -6.27 33.67
N VAL A 678 25.98 -6.59 34.96
CA VAL A 678 24.96 -7.43 35.61
C VAL A 678 23.60 -6.74 35.59
N GLN A 679 23.56 -5.43 35.85
CA GLN A 679 22.35 -4.60 35.68
C GLN A 679 21.86 -4.57 34.22
N ALA A 680 22.77 -4.48 33.25
CA ALA A 680 22.44 -4.54 31.84
C ALA A 680 21.85 -5.91 31.47
N ARG A 681 22.44 -7.04 31.89
CA ARG A 681 21.87 -8.38 31.70
C ARG A 681 20.44 -8.48 32.24
N ALA A 682 20.21 -8.08 33.49
CA ALA A 682 18.89 -8.14 34.13
C ALA A 682 17.83 -7.34 33.35
N ARG A 683 18.14 -6.09 32.97
CA ARG A 683 17.24 -5.24 32.18
C ARG A 683 17.03 -5.78 30.78
N THR A 684 18.10 -6.21 30.10
CA THR A 684 18.06 -6.80 28.75
C THR A 684 17.18 -8.06 28.69
N HIS A 685 17.05 -8.82 29.77
CA HIS A 685 16.10 -9.95 29.82
C HIS A 685 14.65 -9.55 30.19
N THR A 686 14.43 -8.37 30.78
CA THR A 686 13.13 -7.91 31.31
C THR A 686 12.24 -7.23 30.27
N VAL A 687 12.81 -6.49 29.30
CA VAL A 687 12.00 -5.77 28.29
C VAL A 687 11.27 -6.76 27.37
N ARG A 688 9.98 -6.55 27.12
CA ARG A 688 9.20 -7.30 26.11
C ARG A 688 8.67 -6.38 25.00
N VAL A 689 8.12 -6.99 23.96
CA VAL A 689 7.23 -6.38 22.98
C VAL A 689 5.85 -7.00 23.14
N GLU A 690 4.77 -6.25 22.95
CA GLU A 690 3.41 -6.76 23.17
C GLU A 690 2.96 -7.62 21.96
N PRO A 691 2.44 -8.85 22.15
CA PRO A 691 2.23 -9.79 21.05
C PRO A 691 1.11 -9.37 20.10
N ILE A 692 1.37 -9.50 18.80
CA ILE A 692 0.39 -9.32 17.73
C ILE A 692 0.40 -10.58 16.87
N ASP A 693 -0.65 -11.40 17.05
CA ASP A 693 -0.89 -12.66 16.34
C ASP A 693 -2.15 -12.52 15.47
N LEU A 694 -2.16 -11.46 14.64
CA LEU A 694 -3.20 -11.11 13.69
C LEU A 694 -2.86 -11.62 12.28
N LYS A 695 -3.75 -12.41 11.68
CA LYS A 695 -3.62 -12.86 10.29
C LYS A 695 -4.02 -11.76 9.30
N TRP A 696 -3.42 -11.78 8.10
CA TRP A 696 -3.62 -10.75 7.08
C TRP A 696 -5.04 -10.71 6.51
N ASP A 697 -5.76 -11.83 6.49
CA ASP A 697 -7.16 -11.94 6.07
C ASP A 697 -8.09 -11.23 7.07
N MET A 698 -7.96 -11.55 8.36
CA MET A 698 -8.67 -10.87 9.45
C MET A 698 -8.33 -9.38 9.52
N ALA A 699 -7.08 -8.99 9.26
CA ALA A 699 -6.69 -7.58 9.19
C ALA A 699 -7.40 -6.84 8.04
N VAL A 700 -7.53 -7.47 6.86
CA VAL A 700 -8.28 -6.90 5.74
C VAL A 700 -9.78 -6.82 6.04
N GLU A 701 -10.35 -7.78 6.78
CA GLU A 701 -11.75 -7.73 7.18
C GLU A 701 -12.06 -6.64 8.21
N LEU A 702 -11.23 -6.50 9.25
CA LEU A 702 -11.30 -5.38 10.20
C LEU A 702 -11.17 -4.03 9.46
N ALA A 703 -10.19 -3.93 8.55
CA ALA A 703 -10.00 -2.75 7.72
C ALA A 703 -11.21 -2.45 6.82
N ARG A 704 -11.76 -3.47 6.14
CA ARG A 704 -12.96 -3.38 5.28
C ARG A 704 -14.18 -2.86 6.05
N ARG A 705 -14.23 -3.10 7.37
CA ARG A 705 -15.33 -2.70 8.25
C ARG A 705 -15.13 -1.32 8.88
N TYR A 706 -13.94 -0.97 9.36
CA TYR A 706 -13.72 0.22 10.18
C TYR A 706 -12.99 1.37 9.48
N ARG A 707 -12.31 1.14 8.35
CA ARG A 707 -11.60 2.21 7.61
C ARG A 707 -12.56 3.21 6.96
N ARG A 708 -12.50 4.44 7.44
CA ARG A 708 -13.26 5.58 6.91
C ARG A 708 -12.89 5.92 5.45
N ASP A 709 -11.64 5.69 5.03
CA ASP A 709 -11.24 5.85 3.63
C ASP A 709 -11.80 4.73 2.73
N TRP A 710 -12.05 3.53 3.27
CA TRP A 710 -12.69 2.43 2.54
C TRP A 710 -14.18 2.68 2.33
N MET A 711 -14.88 3.23 3.33
CA MET A 711 -16.27 3.70 3.22
C MET A 711 -16.39 4.74 2.09
N ASN A 712 -15.54 5.78 2.12
CA ASN A 712 -15.47 6.78 1.05
C ASN A 712 -15.16 6.17 -0.33
N ALA A 713 -14.28 5.16 -0.40
CA ALA A 713 -13.97 4.47 -1.64
C ALA A 713 -15.18 3.69 -2.21
N ARG A 714 -15.99 3.03 -1.37
CA ARG A 714 -17.25 2.39 -1.81
C ARG A 714 -18.23 3.42 -2.37
N THR A 715 -18.50 4.50 -1.64
CA THR A 715 -19.43 5.56 -2.08
C THR A 715 -18.97 6.20 -3.40
N SER A 716 -17.67 6.42 -3.59
CA SER A 716 -17.12 6.94 -4.86
C SER A 716 -17.39 6.03 -6.07
N LEU A 717 -17.46 4.70 -5.86
CA LEU A 717 -17.82 3.73 -6.89
C LEU A 717 -19.33 3.76 -7.19
N VAL A 718 -20.17 3.91 -6.16
CA VAL A 718 -21.62 4.06 -6.30
C VAL A 718 -21.95 5.37 -7.03
N ASP A 719 -21.28 6.48 -6.72
CA ASP A 719 -21.46 7.75 -7.43
C ASP A 719 -21.08 7.67 -8.92
N ALA A 720 -19.97 6.98 -9.25
CA ALA A 720 -19.63 6.70 -10.65
C ALA A 720 -20.68 5.84 -11.36
N TRP A 721 -21.32 4.90 -10.66
CA TRP A 721 -22.42 4.09 -11.18
C TRP A 721 -23.71 4.91 -11.40
N ARG A 722 -24.09 5.78 -10.46
CA ARG A 722 -25.26 6.68 -10.58
C ARG A 722 -25.20 7.58 -11.82
N LEU A 723 -23.99 8.03 -12.16
CA LEU A 723 -23.74 8.85 -13.35
C LEU A 723 -23.99 8.11 -14.67
N ILE A 724 -24.18 6.79 -14.68
CA ILE A 724 -24.62 6.06 -15.88
C ILE A 724 -26.08 6.40 -16.18
N GLU A 725 -26.99 6.21 -15.22
CA GLU A 725 -28.43 6.41 -15.46
C GLU A 725 -28.75 7.91 -15.63
N PHE A 726 -28.15 8.79 -14.82
CA PHE A 726 -28.28 10.25 -14.99
C PHE A 726 -27.86 10.75 -16.38
N ASN A 727 -26.84 10.14 -17.01
CA ASN A 727 -26.45 10.48 -18.37
C ASN A 727 -27.25 9.71 -19.45
N ALA A 728 -27.85 8.56 -19.11
CA ALA A 728 -28.77 7.84 -19.97
C ALA A 728 -30.09 8.61 -20.15
N ASP A 729 -30.62 9.22 -19.09
CA ASP A 729 -31.84 10.05 -19.12
C ASP A 729 -31.73 11.20 -20.16
N ASN A 730 -30.55 11.81 -20.29
CA ASN A 730 -30.31 12.89 -21.26
C ASN A 730 -30.28 12.39 -22.73
N LEU A 731 -30.33 11.08 -22.99
CA LEU A 731 -30.52 10.51 -24.33
C LEU A 731 -32.00 10.51 -24.75
N GLU A 732 -32.94 10.64 -23.80
CA GLU A 732 -34.37 10.56 -24.07
C GLU A 732 -34.98 11.89 -24.56
N GLY A 733 -36.31 11.91 -24.72
CA GLY A 733 -37.06 13.12 -25.08
C GLY A 733 -37.46 13.91 -23.83
N ILE A 734 -37.21 15.21 -23.82
CA ILE A 734 -37.51 16.10 -22.68
C ILE A 734 -38.92 16.67 -22.85
N LEU A 735 -39.71 16.74 -21.77
CA LEU A 735 -41.01 17.40 -21.73
C LEU A 735 -41.10 18.36 -20.53
N ASP A 736 -40.84 19.64 -20.76
CA ASP A 736 -40.91 20.68 -19.74
C ASP A 736 -42.30 21.32 -19.68
N LEU A 737 -42.79 21.57 -18.47
CA LEU A 737 -43.87 22.52 -18.18
C LEU A 737 -43.27 23.78 -17.55
N GLU A 738 -43.28 24.87 -18.30
CA GLU A 738 -42.84 26.20 -17.89
C GLU A 738 -44.06 27.04 -17.47
N VAL A 739 -44.02 27.64 -16.29
CA VAL A 739 -45.08 28.54 -15.79
C VAL A 739 -44.45 29.84 -15.30
N ASN A 740 -44.57 30.90 -16.10
CA ASN A 740 -44.01 32.21 -15.83
C ASN A 740 -45.14 33.20 -15.50
N GLY A 741 -45.05 33.87 -14.35
CA GLY A 741 -45.98 34.93 -13.95
C GLY A 741 -45.24 36.26 -13.75
N THR A 742 -45.77 37.34 -14.30
CA THR A 742 -45.30 38.71 -14.01
C THR A 742 -46.43 39.54 -13.42
N LEU A 743 -46.26 39.93 -12.16
CA LEU A 743 -47.12 40.89 -11.46
C LEU A 743 -46.57 42.29 -11.72
N ARG A 744 -47.40 43.22 -12.17
CA ARG A 744 -46.99 44.59 -12.53
C ARG A 744 -47.86 45.62 -11.84
N SER A 745 -47.26 46.71 -11.36
CA SER A 745 -47.89 47.68 -10.46
C SER A 745 -48.98 48.57 -11.08
N ASP A 746 -49.42 48.26 -12.30
CA ASP A 746 -50.46 48.95 -13.06
C ASP A 746 -51.65 48.03 -13.39
N ASN A 747 -51.84 46.96 -12.62
CA ASN A 747 -52.86 45.91 -12.81
C ASN A 747 -52.74 45.14 -14.15
N SER A 748 -51.54 45.08 -14.74
CA SER A 748 -51.26 44.18 -15.87
C SER A 748 -50.62 42.86 -15.39
N ASP A 749 -51.48 41.95 -14.91
CA ASP A 749 -51.06 40.60 -14.54
C ASP A 749 -51.02 39.68 -15.77
N GLN A 750 -49.84 39.15 -16.07
CA GLN A 750 -49.64 38.17 -17.15
C GLN A 750 -49.20 36.82 -16.57
N LEU A 751 -49.98 35.78 -16.86
CA LEU A 751 -49.61 34.39 -16.61
C LEU A 751 -49.38 33.69 -17.96
N GLN A 752 -48.19 33.11 -18.13
CA GLN A 752 -47.81 32.33 -19.30
C GLN A 752 -47.51 30.90 -18.88
N MET A 753 -48.19 29.95 -19.52
CA MET A 753 -47.90 28.52 -19.42
C MET A 753 -47.37 28.04 -20.77
N ALA A 754 -46.25 27.32 -20.77
CA ALA A 754 -45.71 26.71 -21.97
C ALA A 754 -45.35 25.24 -21.75
N LEU A 755 -45.75 24.39 -22.70
CA LEU A 755 -45.28 23.01 -22.79
C LEU A 755 -44.21 22.96 -23.87
N ARG A 756 -43.00 22.53 -23.50
CA ARG A 756 -41.86 22.36 -24.42
C ARG A 756 -41.52 20.88 -24.51
N PHE A 757 -41.52 20.32 -25.72
CA PHE A 757 -41.07 18.96 -26.00
C PHE A 757 -39.87 18.98 -26.94
N ASP A 758 -38.81 18.25 -26.59
CA ASP A 758 -37.59 18.05 -27.39
C ASP A 758 -37.44 16.56 -27.75
N ALA A 759 -37.36 16.24 -29.04
CA ALA A 759 -37.30 14.86 -29.51
C ALA A 759 -35.85 14.37 -29.67
N PRO A 760 -35.51 13.11 -29.29
CA PRO A 760 -34.15 12.59 -29.30
C PRO A 760 -33.66 12.20 -30.71
N ILE A 761 -33.59 13.17 -31.63
CA ILE A 761 -33.25 12.96 -33.04
C ILE A 761 -31.73 12.99 -33.27
N THR A 762 -31.01 13.98 -32.71
CA THR A 762 -29.54 14.04 -32.76
C THR A 762 -28.93 14.32 -31.39
N ARG A 763 -28.69 13.23 -30.64
CA ARG A 763 -28.09 13.21 -29.29
C ARG A 763 -26.58 12.87 -29.28
N LEU A 764 -25.78 13.34 -30.25
CA LEU A 764 -24.38 12.87 -30.39
C LEU A 764 -23.47 13.31 -29.22
N THR A 765 -23.68 14.52 -28.69
CA THR A 765 -22.93 15.01 -27.53
C THR A 765 -23.29 14.20 -26.29
N GLU A 766 -24.59 14.04 -26.05
CA GLU A 766 -25.17 13.31 -24.92
C GLU A 766 -24.78 11.82 -24.97
N ARG A 767 -24.77 11.22 -26.17
CA ARG A 767 -24.23 9.88 -26.46
C ARG A 767 -22.76 9.77 -26.06
N ASN A 768 -21.93 10.73 -26.45
CA ASN A 768 -20.50 10.71 -26.14
C ASN A 768 -20.28 10.88 -24.62
N THR A 769 -21.09 11.69 -23.93
CA THR A 769 -21.10 11.79 -22.46
C THR A 769 -21.53 10.49 -21.78
N TYR A 770 -22.62 9.86 -22.22
CA TYR A 770 -23.05 8.54 -21.72
C TYR A 770 -21.99 7.46 -21.97
N ARG A 771 -21.32 7.49 -23.14
CA ARG A 771 -20.22 6.55 -23.42
C ARG A 771 -19.00 6.80 -22.53
N GLN A 772 -18.74 8.06 -22.21
CA GLN A 772 -17.70 8.46 -21.26
C GLN A 772 -18.05 7.98 -19.83
N SER A 773 -19.27 8.18 -19.32
CA SER A 773 -19.64 7.71 -17.97
C SER A 773 -19.60 6.19 -17.82
N LEU A 774 -19.94 5.43 -18.87
CA LEU A 774 -19.72 3.98 -18.91
C LEU A 774 -18.24 3.56 -18.81
N ILE A 775 -17.32 4.38 -19.33
CA ILE A 775 -15.87 4.13 -19.23
C ILE A 775 -15.35 4.58 -17.86
N GLU A 776 -15.83 5.72 -17.36
CA GLU A 776 -15.48 6.25 -16.03
C GLU A 776 -15.95 5.32 -14.90
N TYR A 777 -17.10 4.67 -15.01
CA TYR A 777 -17.52 3.61 -14.07
C TYR A 777 -16.59 2.39 -14.11
N GLN A 778 -16.18 1.94 -15.30
CA GLN A 778 -15.23 0.83 -15.41
C GLN A 778 -13.84 1.23 -14.88
N GLN A 779 -13.43 2.50 -15.04
CA GLN A 779 -12.24 3.04 -14.38
C GLN A 779 -12.42 3.09 -12.85
N ALA A 780 -13.59 3.50 -12.34
CA ALA A 780 -13.90 3.53 -10.92
C ALA A 780 -13.88 2.13 -10.29
N LYS A 781 -14.45 1.10 -10.94
CA LYS A 781 -14.34 -0.32 -10.51
C LYS A 781 -12.87 -0.71 -10.34
N ARG A 782 -12.03 -0.38 -11.33
CA ARG A 782 -10.59 -0.70 -11.31
C ARG A 782 -9.80 0.11 -10.30
N SER A 783 -10.16 1.37 -10.04
CA SER A 783 -9.61 2.18 -8.96
C SER A 783 -9.99 1.63 -7.58
N TYR A 784 -11.24 1.20 -7.39
CA TYR A 784 -11.72 0.63 -6.13
C TYR A 784 -10.96 -0.64 -5.77
N TYR A 785 -10.87 -1.65 -6.65
CA TYR A 785 -10.07 -2.83 -6.31
C TYR A 785 -8.55 -2.57 -6.32
N ALA A 786 -8.05 -1.53 -7.01
CA ALA A 786 -6.65 -1.10 -6.88
C ALA A 786 -6.34 -0.48 -5.51
N TYR A 787 -7.31 0.19 -4.91
CA TYR A 787 -7.28 0.66 -3.53
C TYR A 787 -7.33 -0.52 -2.56
N VAL A 788 -8.23 -1.49 -2.76
CA VAL A 788 -8.28 -2.75 -1.98
C VAL A 788 -6.96 -3.52 -2.05
N ASP A 789 -6.37 -3.68 -3.24
CA ASP A 789 -5.02 -4.26 -3.42
C ASP A 789 -3.96 -3.49 -2.62
N GLY A 790 -4.10 -2.16 -2.52
CA GLY A 790 -3.16 -1.27 -1.84
C GLY A 790 -3.24 -1.37 -0.31
N VAL A 791 -4.44 -1.35 0.25
CA VAL A 791 -4.67 -1.57 1.68
C VAL A 791 -4.23 -2.98 2.08
N THR A 792 -4.58 -4.00 1.28
CA THR A 792 -4.15 -5.38 1.51
C THR A 792 -2.63 -5.52 1.47
N GLN A 793 -1.94 -4.83 0.54
CA GLN A 793 -0.48 -4.79 0.50
C GLN A 793 0.11 -4.07 1.71
N SER A 794 -0.48 -2.94 2.15
CA SER A 794 -0.03 -2.20 3.34
C SER A 794 -0.09 -3.09 4.57
N LEU A 795 -1.26 -3.66 4.87
CA LEU A 795 -1.48 -4.55 6.02
C LEU A 795 -0.55 -5.77 5.99
N ARG A 796 -0.37 -6.43 4.83
CA ARG A 796 0.57 -7.54 4.67
C ARG A 796 2.01 -7.13 4.95
N ASN A 797 2.44 -5.94 4.50
CA ASN A 797 3.78 -5.42 4.78
C ASN A 797 3.95 -5.04 6.26
N THR A 798 2.95 -4.40 6.87
CA THR A 798 2.96 -3.99 8.29
C THR A 798 3.04 -5.21 9.21
N LEU A 799 2.17 -6.20 9.03
CA LEU A 799 2.19 -7.45 9.82
C LEU A 799 3.52 -8.21 9.64
N ARG A 800 4.00 -8.36 8.40
CA ARG A 800 5.32 -8.96 8.10
C ARG A 800 6.48 -8.21 8.75
N THR A 801 6.37 -6.88 8.91
CA THR A 801 7.38 -6.05 9.58
C THR A 801 7.29 -6.15 11.11
N ILE A 802 6.08 -6.31 11.67
CA ILE A 802 5.85 -6.61 13.09
C ILE A 802 6.47 -7.96 13.44
N ASP A 803 6.19 -9.01 12.66
CA ASP A 803 6.79 -10.34 12.80
C ASP A 803 8.33 -10.31 12.68
N LEU A 804 8.85 -9.62 11.66
CA LEU A 804 10.29 -9.40 11.46
C LEU A 804 10.91 -8.71 12.68
N ASN A 805 10.26 -7.68 13.24
CA ASN A 805 10.76 -6.96 14.40
C ASN A 805 10.68 -7.81 15.68
N ARG A 806 9.64 -8.64 15.87
CA ARG A 806 9.53 -9.59 17.00
C ARG A 806 10.69 -10.59 17.01
N VAL A 807 11.11 -11.09 15.84
CA VAL A 807 12.30 -11.95 15.70
C VAL A 807 13.61 -11.18 15.91
N ASN A 808 13.80 -10.05 15.22
CA ASN A 808 15.00 -9.24 15.39
C ASN A 808 15.18 -8.76 16.83
N PHE A 809 14.10 -8.55 17.59
CA PHE A 809 14.16 -8.14 18.99
C PHE A 809 14.85 -9.19 19.86
N GLU A 810 14.52 -10.48 19.72
CA GLU A 810 15.22 -11.56 20.43
C GLU A 810 16.65 -11.79 19.88
N GLU A 811 16.88 -11.70 18.56
CA GLU A 811 18.25 -11.74 18.01
C GLU A 811 19.14 -10.62 18.59
N ARG A 812 18.64 -9.39 18.65
CA ARG A 812 19.36 -8.25 19.23
C ARG A 812 19.47 -8.34 20.75
N ARG A 813 18.53 -8.99 21.44
CA ARG A 813 18.66 -9.34 22.86
C ARG A 813 19.87 -10.25 23.09
N VAL A 814 20.01 -11.31 22.28
CA VAL A 814 21.16 -12.22 22.34
C VAL A 814 22.46 -11.51 21.92
N ALA A 815 22.41 -10.59 20.96
CA ALA A 815 23.56 -9.76 20.57
C ALA A 815 24.06 -8.86 21.72
N VAL A 816 23.16 -8.21 22.49
CA VAL A 816 23.54 -7.42 23.67
C VAL A 816 24.21 -8.31 24.72
N LEU A 817 23.64 -9.47 25.03
CA LEU A 817 24.22 -10.41 26.00
C LEU A 817 25.61 -10.89 25.54
N SER A 818 25.75 -11.24 24.26
CA SER A 818 27.03 -11.65 23.66
C SER A 818 28.05 -10.51 23.54
N ALA A 819 27.63 -9.25 23.64
CA ALA A 819 28.53 -8.10 23.73
C ALA A 819 28.96 -7.82 25.18
N ILE A 820 28.06 -8.00 26.16
CA ILE A 820 28.42 -8.01 27.59
C ILE A 820 29.48 -9.07 27.86
N ASP A 821 29.27 -10.29 27.35
CA ASP A 821 30.23 -11.39 27.50
C ASP A 821 31.60 -11.07 26.87
N GLN A 822 31.64 -10.31 25.76
CA GLN A 822 32.91 -9.82 25.18
C GLN A 822 33.61 -8.79 26.07
N VAL A 823 32.88 -7.90 26.76
CA VAL A 823 33.50 -6.96 27.73
C VAL A 823 34.12 -7.75 28.88
N VAL A 824 33.36 -8.64 29.51
CA VAL A 824 33.83 -9.48 30.65
C VAL A 824 35.03 -10.34 30.26
N LEU A 825 35.03 -10.95 29.06
CA LEU A 825 36.14 -11.79 28.61
C LEU A 825 37.41 -10.99 28.30
N ASN A 826 37.31 -9.76 27.78
CA ASN A 826 38.48 -8.91 27.56
C ASN A 826 39.07 -8.40 28.89
N ASP A 827 38.22 -8.05 29.86
CA ASP A 827 38.64 -7.68 31.22
C ASP A 827 39.38 -8.84 31.92
N GLN A 828 38.81 -10.05 31.90
CA GLN A 828 39.46 -11.25 32.46
C GLN A 828 40.79 -11.58 31.75
N ILE A 829 40.89 -11.35 30.44
CA ILE A 829 42.14 -11.49 29.68
C ILE A 829 43.19 -10.45 30.10
N GLN A 830 42.78 -9.23 30.44
CA GLN A 830 43.69 -8.21 30.97
C GLN A 830 44.21 -8.62 32.36
N LYS A 831 43.30 -8.95 33.29
CA LYS A 831 43.64 -9.39 34.65
C LYS A 831 44.63 -10.56 34.68
N LEU A 832 44.38 -11.63 33.90
CA LEU A 832 45.29 -12.78 33.82
C LEU A 832 46.68 -12.46 33.24
N ARG A 833 46.88 -11.35 32.53
CA ARG A 833 48.21 -10.91 32.07
C ARG A 833 48.94 -10.11 33.16
N GLU A 834 48.20 -9.23 33.84
CA GLU A 834 48.71 -8.38 34.92
C GLU A 834 49.14 -9.22 36.15
N GLU A 835 48.32 -10.19 36.57
CA GLU A 835 48.65 -11.20 37.59
C GLU A 835 49.96 -11.97 37.30
N ARG A 836 50.33 -12.10 36.02
CA ARG A 836 51.52 -12.83 35.55
C ARG A 836 52.72 -11.91 35.29
N GLY A 837 52.63 -10.62 35.62
CA GLY A 837 53.69 -9.65 35.37
C GLY A 837 53.99 -9.43 33.87
N GLN A 838 53.04 -9.74 32.99
CA GLN A 838 53.15 -9.41 31.58
C GLN A 838 52.63 -7.98 31.37
N GLU A 839 53.34 -7.17 30.57
CA GLU A 839 52.86 -5.82 30.26
C GLU A 839 51.47 -5.87 29.62
N ALA A 840 50.47 -5.29 30.29
CA ALA A 840 49.15 -5.01 29.74
C ALA A 840 49.26 -3.93 28.66
N GLY A 841 49.77 -4.35 27.49
CA GLY A 841 50.05 -3.46 26.38
C GLY A 841 48.81 -2.73 25.89
N VAL A 842 49.02 -1.61 25.19
CA VAL A 842 47.99 -0.69 24.66
C VAL A 842 46.90 -1.40 23.83
N THR A 843 47.15 -2.61 23.35
CA THR A 843 46.15 -3.50 22.76
C THR A 843 45.04 -3.92 23.74
N ALA A 844 45.35 -4.37 24.97
CA ALA A 844 44.33 -4.86 25.91
C ALA A 844 43.29 -3.78 26.25
N ALA A 845 43.74 -2.59 26.66
CA ALA A 845 42.86 -1.45 26.92
C ALA A 845 42.08 -1.00 25.67
N ARG A 846 42.65 -1.16 24.46
CA ARG A 846 41.94 -0.91 23.20
C ARG A 846 40.86 -1.95 22.94
N ASP A 847 41.12 -3.22 23.24
CA ASP A 847 40.19 -4.33 23.00
C ASP A 847 38.97 -4.21 23.94
N VAL A 848 39.17 -3.83 25.21
CA VAL A 848 38.09 -3.47 26.15
C VAL A 848 37.30 -2.25 25.64
N VAL A 849 37.95 -1.18 25.19
CA VAL A 849 37.26 -0.01 24.61
C VAL A 849 36.48 -0.35 23.34
N SER A 850 36.95 -1.30 22.52
CA SER A 850 36.17 -1.82 21.39
C SER A 850 34.92 -2.55 21.89
N ALA A 851 35.08 -3.50 22.82
CA ALA A 851 33.95 -4.26 23.36
C ALA A 851 32.87 -3.37 24.01
N LEU A 852 33.28 -2.27 24.67
CA LEU A 852 32.34 -1.27 25.21
C LEU A 852 31.59 -0.50 24.10
N ALA A 853 32.25 -0.17 22.98
CA ALA A 853 31.60 0.45 21.82
C ALA A 853 30.68 -0.54 21.07
N ASP A 854 31.08 -1.82 20.98
CA ASP A 854 30.26 -2.90 20.43
C ASP A 854 29.02 -3.16 21.30
N LEU A 855 29.16 -3.11 22.63
CA LEU A 855 28.04 -3.16 23.58
C LEU A 855 27.11 -1.95 23.45
N GLN A 856 27.63 -0.73 23.38
CA GLN A 856 26.82 0.47 23.14
C GLN A 856 26.05 0.37 21.82
N THR A 857 26.68 -0.18 20.77
CA THR A 857 26.05 -0.41 19.47
C THR A 857 24.92 -1.44 19.58
N ALA A 858 25.16 -2.59 20.23
CA ALA A 858 24.13 -3.61 20.44
C ALA A 858 22.94 -3.10 21.28
N GLN A 859 23.19 -2.30 22.33
CA GLN A 859 22.14 -1.67 23.13
C GLN A 859 21.31 -0.67 22.29
N THR A 860 21.96 0.07 21.41
CA THR A 860 21.32 1.01 20.49
C THR A 860 20.45 0.27 19.45
N ASP A 861 20.95 -0.81 18.87
CA ASP A 861 20.17 -1.68 17.97
C ASP A 861 18.94 -2.29 18.65
N PHE A 862 19.10 -2.81 19.89
CA PHE A 862 18.02 -3.41 20.66
C PHE A 862 16.90 -2.39 20.96
N LEU A 863 17.26 -1.17 21.36
CA LEU A 863 16.31 -0.06 21.53
C LEU A 863 15.65 0.33 20.20
N ASN A 864 16.41 0.41 19.10
CA ASN A 864 15.88 0.77 17.78
C ASN A 864 14.85 -0.24 17.28
N VAL A 865 15.08 -1.55 17.45
CA VAL A 865 14.09 -2.58 17.06
C VAL A 865 12.83 -2.48 17.92
N TRP A 866 12.95 -2.23 19.23
CA TRP A 866 11.79 -2.01 20.10
C TRP A 866 10.97 -0.77 19.70
N VAL A 867 11.62 0.38 19.49
CA VAL A 867 10.94 1.61 19.01
C VAL A 867 10.26 1.38 17.66
N ASN A 868 10.94 0.69 16.73
CA ASN A 868 10.36 0.34 15.44
C ASN A 868 9.16 -0.62 15.56
N TYR A 869 9.15 -1.53 16.54
CA TYR A 869 7.99 -2.39 16.81
C TYR A 869 6.79 -1.55 17.26
N GLU A 870 6.93 -0.73 18.29
CA GLU A 870 5.85 0.14 18.80
C GLU A 870 5.31 1.10 17.73
N VAL A 871 6.18 1.66 16.88
CA VAL A 871 5.75 2.46 15.71
C VAL A 871 4.90 1.64 14.73
N GLN A 872 5.21 0.37 14.50
CA GLN A 872 4.35 -0.48 13.66
C GLN A 872 3.04 -0.88 14.35
N ARG A 873 2.99 -1.00 15.68
CA ARG A 873 1.72 -1.22 16.42
C ARG A 873 0.75 -0.05 16.20
N LEU A 874 1.24 1.18 16.38
CA LEU A 874 0.46 2.41 16.17
C LEU A 874 0.05 2.57 14.70
N ASN A 875 0.95 2.27 13.74
CA ASN A 875 0.61 2.25 12.32
C ASN A 875 -0.47 1.21 12.01
N LEU A 876 -0.40 0.00 12.58
CA LEU A 876 -1.38 -1.06 12.35
C LEU A 876 -2.78 -0.65 12.83
N ASP A 877 -2.90 -0.12 14.04
CA ASP A 877 -4.19 0.31 14.60
C ASP A 877 -4.85 1.42 13.75
N LEU A 878 -4.04 2.32 13.18
CA LEU A 878 -4.48 3.30 12.18
C LEU A 878 -4.86 2.66 10.83
N ASP A 879 -4.07 1.70 10.32
CA ASP A 879 -4.32 1.03 9.04
C ASP A 879 -5.50 0.03 9.11
N LEU A 880 -5.85 -0.47 10.30
CA LEU A 880 -7.10 -1.22 10.58
C LEU A 880 -8.32 -0.28 10.69
N GLY A 881 -8.11 1.01 10.95
CA GLY A 881 -9.18 1.98 11.22
C GLY A 881 -9.77 1.87 12.63
N THR A 882 -9.14 1.10 13.51
CA THR A 882 -9.57 0.84 14.89
C THR A 882 -9.05 1.87 15.90
N MET A 883 -8.08 2.69 15.48
CA MET A 883 -7.37 3.66 16.34
C MET A 883 -8.31 4.57 17.15
N ASN A 884 -8.23 4.39 18.47
CA ASN A 884 -8.93 5.21 19.45
C ASN A 884 -8.01 6.30 19.99
N LEU A 885 -8.58 7.50 20.20
CA LEU A 885 -7.92 8.65 20.80
C LEU A 885 -8.66 9.07 22.07
N ASP A 886 -7.93 9.57 23.06
CA ASP A 886 -8.53 10.18 24.25
C ASP A 886 -9.10 11.59 23.98
N SER A 887 -9.62 12.24 25.02
CA SER A 887 -10.19 13.59 24.93
C SER A 887 -9.18 14.71 24.65
N GLU A 888 -7.87 14.44 24.74
CA GLU A 888 -6.79 15.38 24.44
C GLU A 888 -6.16 15.11 23.05
N GLY A 889 -6.44 13.94 22.46
CA GLY A 889 -5.94 13.49 21.16
C GLY A 889 -4.77 12.50 21.24
N ASN A 890 -4.46 11.97 22.42
CA ASN A 890 -3.43 10.93 22.59
C ASN A 890 -3.97 9.56 22.16
N TRP A 891 -3.09 8.69 21.65
CA TRP A 891 -3.44 7.30 21.30
C TRP A 891 -3.75 6.47 22.54
N ILE A 892 -4.85 5.70 22.49
CA ILE A 892 -5.20 4.69 23.48
C ILE A 892 -4.70 3.35 22.95
N ASP A 893 -3.66 2.80 23.59
CA ASP A 893 -3.06 1.51 23.22
C ASP A 893 -4.07 0.36 23.42
N PRO A 894 -4.41 -0.43 22.38
CA PRO A 894 -5.33 -1.57 22.49
C PRO A 894 -4.71 -2.81 23.15
N GLY A 895 -3.41 -2.82 23.43
CA GLY A 895 -2.69 -3.95 24.03
C GLY A 895 -2.34 -5.06 23.02
N PRO A 896 -2.40 -6.35 23.42
CA PRO A 896 -2.12 -7.48 22.54
C PRO A 896 -3.30 -7.75 21.59
N ILE A 897 -3.01 -8.10 20.34
CA ILE A 897 -4.02 -8.26 19.28
C ILE A 897 -3.91 -9.65 18.66
N GLY A 898 -5.00 -10.41 18.59
CA GLY A 898 -5.01 -11.71 17.91
C GLY A 898 -6.07 -12.66 18.44
N GLY A 899 -6.15 -13.85 17.85
CA GLY A 899 -7.15 -14.87 18.19
C GLY A 899 -7.37 -15.16 19.69
N PRO A 900 -6.32 -15.26 20.54
CA PRO A 900 -6.49 -15.51 21.97
C PRO A 900 -6.67 -14.24 22.83
N TYR A 901 -6.44 -13.05 22.25
CA TYR A 901 -6.44 -11.77 22.97
C TYR A 901 -7.68 -10.91 22.67
N GLY A 902 -8.27 -11.08 21.47
CA GLY A 902 -9.32 -10.24 20.93
C GLY A 902 -8.86 -9.41 19.73
N TYR A 903 -9.79 -8.63 19.19
CA TYR A 903 -9.54 -7.68 18.11
C TYR A 903 -9.99 -6.28 18.54
N PRO A 904 -9.22 -5.21 18.25
CA PRO A 904 -9.61 -3.85 18.60
C PRO A 904 -10.84 -3.40 17.79
N ALA A 905 -11.59 -2.48 18.35
CA ALA A 905 -12.75 -1.84 17.72
C ALA A 905 -12.77 -0.33 18.04
N PRO A 906 -13.33 0.53 17.18
CA PRO A 906 -13.50 1.93 17.50
C PRO A 906 -14.52 2.12 18.65
N ILE A 907 -14.30 3.13 19.50
CA ILE A 907 -15.23 3.50 20.58
C ILE A 907 -16.67 3.63 20.04
N GLY A 908 -17.60 2.91 20.68
CA GLY A 908 -19.01 2.84 20.28
C GLY A 908 -19.39 1.63 19.40
N PHE A 909 -18.43 0.80 19.00
CA PHE A 909 -18.67 -0.49 18.33
C PHE A 909 -18.41 -1.70 19.25
N GLU A 910 -18.29 -1.46 20.55
CA GLU A 910 -17.97 -2.48 21.56
C GLU A 910 -19.22 -3.28 21.99
N GLU A 911 -18.99 -4.54 22.39
CA GLU A 911 -19.93 -5.48 23.04
C GLU A 911 -21.16 -6.02 22.27
N SER A 912 -21.68 -5.40 21.18
CA SER A 912 -22.89 -5.94 20.51
C SER A 912 -22.63 -7.06 19.47
N GLU A 913 -21.43 -7.12 18.88
CA GLU A 913 -21.20 -7.88 17.64
C GLU A 913 -20.02 -8.87 17.64
N ALA A 914 -19.37 -9.13 18.77
CA ALA A 914 -18.23 -10.06 18.83
C ALA A 914 -18.55 -11.49 18.30
N GLY A 915 -19.82 -11.91 18.32
CA GLY A 915 -20.27 -13.17 17.71
C GLY A 915 -20.38 -13.16 16.18
N TYR A 916 -20.59 -11.99 15.56
CA TYR A 916 -20.78 -11.86 14.10
C TYR A 916 -19.45 -11.81 13.31
N ILE A 917 -18.32 -11.63 13.99
CA ILE A 917 -16.98 -11.61 13.37
C ILE A 917 -16.63 -12.94 12.67
N PHE A 918 -17.27 -14.04 13.05
CA PHE A 918 -16.90 -15.40 12.64
C PHE A 918 -17.82 -16.05 11.59
N GLU A 919 -18.96 -15.43 11.24
CA GLU A 919 -19.83 -15.94 10.16
C GLU A 919 -19.46 -15.29 8.82
N LEU A 920 -18.69 -16.03 8.00
CA LEU A 920 -18.20 -15.65 6.67
C LEU A 920 -19.26 -15.18 5.64
N HIS A 921 -20.55 -15.23 5.98
CA HIS A 921 -21.69 -14.85 5.13
C HIS A 921 -22.80 -14.12 5.92
N ALA A 922 -22.52 -13.61 7.13
CA ALA A 922 -23.51 -12.86 7.91
C ALA A 922 -23.99 -11.60 7.17
N GLU A 923 -25.26 -11.26 7.38
CA GLU A 923 -25.84 -10.02 6.85
C GLU A 923 -25.22 -8.81 7.57
N GLU A 924 -25.08 -7.67 6.88
CA GLU A 924 -24.55 -6.44 7.47
C GLU A 924 -25.44 -6.02 8.67
N PRO A 925 -24.88 -5.38 9.72
CA PRO A 925 -25.61 -5.05 10.94
C PRO A 925 -26.95 -4.35 10.68
N GLU A 926 -27.98 -4.72 11.45
CA GLU A 926 -29.29 -4.09 11.35
C GLU A 926 -29.14 -2.56 11.42
N LEU A 927 -29.79 -1.89 10.45
CA LEU A 927 -29.73 -0.45 10.25
C LEU A 927 -29.89 0.31 11.57
N LEU A 928 -29.00 1.28 11.82
CA LEU A 928 -29.12 2.22 12.94
C LEU A 928 -30.58 2.68 13.09
N PRO A 929 -31.14 2.62 14.32
CA PRO A 929 -32.58 2.73 14.53
C PRO A 929 -33.10 4.03 13.90
N ASN A 930 -34.03 3.86 12.96
CA ASN A 930 -34.57 4.94 12.14
C ASN A 930 -34.98 6.13 13.02
N PRO A 931 -34.39 7.34 12.86
CA PRO A 931 -34.47 8.44 13.84
C PRO A 931 -35.89 9.00 14.06
N LEU A 932 -36.89 8.47 13.35
CA LEU A 932 -38.32 8.71 13.55
C LEU A 932 -38.93 7.95 14.75
N THR A 933 -38.18 7.08 15.45
CA THR A 933 -38.70 6.38 16.65
C THR A 933 -38.68 7.23 17.94
N SER A 934 -38.62 8.55 17.84
CA SER A 934 -38.88 9.45 18.98
C SER A 934 -40.39 9.71 19.14
N PRO A 935 -40.94 9.77 20.38
CA PRO A 935 -42.40 9.74 20.57
C PRO A 935 -43.19 10.94 20.03
N ASP A 936 -42.53 12.06 19.77
CA ASP A 936 -43.17 13.38 19.62
C ASP A 936 -43.29 13.87 18.17
N SER A 937 -43.26 12.98 17.17
CA SER A 937 -43.37 13.34 15.74
C SER A 937 -44.70 12.92 15.11
N GLU A 938 -45.64 13.88 15.00
CA GLU A 938 -46.93 13.71 14.29
C GLU A 938 -46.73 13.72 12.75
N LEU A 939 -46.08 12.69 12.20
CA LEU A 939 -46.04 12.41 10.77
C LEU A 939 -46.43 10.95 10.47
N PRO A 940 -47.12 10.68 9.36
CA PRO A 940 -47.71 9.36 9.12
C PRO A 940 -46.64 8.31 8.83
N VAL A 941 -46.57 7.30 9.71
CA VAL A 941 -45.82 6.05 9.47
C VAL A 941 -46.30 5.43 8.14
N PRO A 942 -45.40 5.07 7.21
CA PRO A 942 -45.82 4.41 5.98
C PRO A 942 -46.34 3.00 6.30
N MET A 943 -47.63 2.77 6.11
CA MET A 943 -48.13 1.39 6.03
C MET A 943 -47.53 0.72 4.80
N SER A 944 -46.80 -0.36 5.02
CA SER A 944 -46.25 -1.21 3.96
C SER A 944 -47.37 -2.02 3.30
N GLU A 945 -48.03 -1.45 2.29
CA GLU A 945 -48.77 -2.28 1.33
C GLU A 945 -47.79 -3.26 0.67
N GLY A 946 -48.11 -4.55 0.77
CA GLY A 946 -47.15 -5.63 0.60
C GLY A 946 -46.62 -5.77 -0.82
N ASN A 947 -45.39 -5.30 -1.03
CA ASN A 947 -44.47 -5.91 -1.98
C ASN A 947 -43.19 -6.27 -1.23
N GLU A 948 -43.02 -7.56 -0.92
CA GLU A 948 -41.71 -8.13 -0.61
C GLU A 948 -40.84 -8.00 -1.87
N ALA A 949 -40.17 -6.86 -2.03
CA ALA A 949 -39.04 -6.73 -2.93
C ALA A 949 -37.87 -7.51 -2.32
N ARG A 950 -37.96 -8.85 -2.33
CA ARG A 950 -36.83 -9.73 -2.03
C ARG A 950 -35.69 -9.33 -2.96
N SER A 951 -34.66 -8.71 -2.41
CA SER A 951 -33.39 -8.43 -3.08
C SER A 951 -32.68 -9.77 -3.36
N SER A 952 -33.13 -10.45 -4.41
CA SER A 952 -32.50 -11.68 -4.89
C SER A 952 -31.15 -11.32 -5.48
N ARG A 953 -30.12 -11.18 -4.61
CA ARG A 953 -28.72 -11.03 -5.00
C ARG A 953 -28.42 -12.07 -6.07
N ARG A 954 -28.00 -11.63 -7.25
CA ARG A 954 -27.92 -12.51 -8.41
C ARG A 954 -26.67 -13.35 -8.33
N THR A 955 -26.76 -14.49 -7.63
CA THR A 955 -25.73 -15.54 -7.68
C THR A 955 -25.46 -15.87 -9.15
N PHE A 956 -24.20 -15.71 -9.54
CA PHE A 956 -23.75 -15.82 -10.91
C PHE A 956 -24.04 -17.22 -11.48
N ARG A 957 -24.41 -17.28 -12.77
CA ARG A 957 -24.51 -18.53 -13.52
C ARG A 957 -23.40 -18.54 -14.58
N PRO A 958 -22.53 -19.57 -14.61
CA PRO A 958 -21.42 -19.61 -15.55
C PRO A 958 -21.91 -19.57 -16.99
N VAL A 959 -21.31 -18.68 -17.77
CA VAL A 959 -21.58 -18.54 -19.21
C VAL A 959 -21.04 -19.79 -19.92
N PRO A 960 -21.81 -20.46 -20.80
CA PRO A 960 -21.30 -21.58 -21.58
C PRO A 960 -20.08 -21.14 -22.40
N GLN A 961 -18.99 -21.90 -22.30
CA GLN A 961 -17.69 -21.52 -22.85
C GLN A 961 -17.79 -21.06 -24.31
N PRO A 962 -17.48 -19.78 -24.64
CA PRO A 962 -17.25 -19.41 -26.01
C PRO A 962 -15.98 -20.15 -26.47
N GLN A 963 -16.07 -20.89 -27.57
CA GLN A 963 -14.85 -21.41 -28.21
C GLN A 963 -13.97 -20.22 -28.60
N PRO A 964 -12.65 -20.30 -28.39
CA PRO A 964 -11.76 -19.18 -28.70
C PRO A 964 -11.85 -18.83 -30.19
N PRO A 965 -11.78 -17.53 -30.55
CA PRO A 965 -11.64 -17.16 -31.95
C PRO A 965 -10.38 -17.81 -32.53
N ALA A 966 -10.52 -18.49 -33.66
CA ALA A 966 -9.39 -19.10 -34.34
C ALA A 966 -8.40 -18.02 -34.79
N ASP A 967 -7.10 -18.33 -34.65
CA ASP A 967 -5.97 -17.57 -35.18
C ASP A 967 -5.79 -16.12 -34.72
N LEU A 968 -5.45 -15.94 -33.43
CA LEU A 968 -4.43 -14.95 -33.05
C LEU A 968 -3.03 -15.60 -33.07
N GLN A 969 -2.59 -16.01 -34.26
CA GLN A 969 -1.21 -16.43 -34.47
C GLN A 969 -0.29 -15.21 -34.46
N PHE A 970 0.37 -14.96 -33.33
CA PHE A 970 1.55 -14.08 -33.30
C PHE A 970 2.63 -14.68 -34.21
N PRO A 971 3.30 -13.88 -35.07
CA PRO A 971 4.31 -14.41 -35.99
C PRO A 971 5.55 -14.88 -35.21
N ILE A 972 5.63 -16.19 -34.95
CA ILE A 972 6.81 -16.84 -34.40
C ILE A 972 7.96 -16.61 -35.37
N VAL A 973 9.01 -15.91 -34.91
CA VAL A 973 10.27 -15.81 -35.65
C VAL A 973 10.98 -17.17 -35.52
N PRO A 974 11.23 -17.91 -36.62
CA PRO A 974 11.81 -19.24 -36.53
C PRO A 974 13.30 -19.17 -36.13
N ALA A 975 13.60 -19.52 -34.89
CA ALA A 975 14.96 -19.59 -34.35
C ALA A 975 15.71 -20.84 -34.88
N SER A 976 16.10 -20.83 -36.16
CA SER A 976 16.87 -21.91 -36.78
C SER A 976 18.39 -21.72 -36.61
N TYR A 977 18.91 -22.01 -35.41
CA TYR A 977 20.35 -22.19 -35.17
C TYR A 977 20.77 -23.62 -35.57
N ASP A 978 20.87 -23.86 -36.88
CA ASP A 978 21.23 -25.18 -37.43
C ASP A 978 22.77 -25.31 -37.57
N VAL A 979 23.41 -25.95 -36.58
CA VAL A 979 24.89 -26.03 -36.49
C VAL A 979 25.42 -27.21 -37.31
N SER A 980 25.69 -26.96 -38.59
CA SER A 980 26.28 -27.96 -39.50
C SER A 980 27.80 -27.78 -39.67
N PRO A 981 28.65 -28.74 -39.24
CA PRO A 981 30.10 -28.56 -39.19
C PRO A 981 30.82 -28.98 -40.50
N ALA A 982 30.62 -28.25 -41.60
CA ALA A 982 31.29 -28.57 -42.88
C ALA A 982 31.55 -27.37 -43.81
N ALA A 983 32.75 -26.77 -43.75
CA ALA A 983 33.55 -26.33 -44.92
C ALA A 983 34.81 -25.50 -44.55
N MET A 984 35.96 -26.14 -44.39
CA MET A 984 37.22 -25.45 -44.68
C MET A 984 37.38 -25.30 -46.21
N ARG A 985 37.44 -24.06 -46.75
CA ARG A 985 38.53 -23.59 -47.65
C ARG A 985 38.26 -22.26 -48.38
N ARG A 986 39.34 -21.47 -48.47
CA ARG A 986 39.72 -20.55 -49.56
C ARG A 986 38.86 -19.31 -49.82
N LEU A 987 39.37 -18.19 -49.31
CA LEU A 987 39.42 -16.92 -50.05
C LEU A 987 39.92 -17.13 -51.50
N PRO A 988 39.39 -16.36 -52.45
CA PRO A 988 40.19 -15.67 -53.45
C PRO A 988 40.23 -14.15 -53.17
N SER A 989 41.25 -13.49 -53.69
CA SER A 989 41.56 -12.07 -53.51
C SER A 989 41.11 -11.21 -54.70
N ILE A 990 41.11 -9.87 -54.51
CA ILE A 990 40.97 -8.83 -55.55
C ILE A 990 39.50 -8.69 -56.02
N HIS A 991 38.92 -7.48 -56.16
CA HIS A 991 39.56 -6.18 -56.42
C HIS A 991 39.24 -5.07 -55.42
#